data_AF-M9M1G6-F1
#
_entry.id   AF-M9M1G6-F1
#
_cell.length_a   1.000
_cell.length_b   1.000
_cell.length_c   1.000
_cell.angle_alpha   90.00
_cell.angle_beta   90.00
_cell.angle_gamma   90.00
#
_symmetry.space_group_name_H-M   'P 1'
#
loop_
_entity.id
_entity.type
_entity.pdbx_description
1 polymer ?
#
loop_
_entity_poly.entity_id
_entity_poly.type
_entity_poly.pdbx_seq_one_letter_code
_entity_poly.pdbx_strand_id
1 'polypeptide(L)'
;MRFTRKLVRQQPWWLLVGVLAFFLLSSFTTAAPAQALIRRADEIQPAGASPAGGPSTNSPSAPAAGGAAQAVEASGPARWIAAGKSGIERLGENIARLRTDTEKKVAALRQKLVRAKDATVNAADRTAQFFKSAPARSKDAYFRSKEAIKDFSLKDTMSRLMGRWRTRDRPGETQIDPNFVWTDREIKANLARFKQVPPSFEEEAARRAKMTPRQRAGLRAFQEGVQVTPEMIKEEEEADARRQNHQKLMAEAMGEAEKEHPPSSSVASGGADLAGKAKQTLQEGAGSVENVFDEAMGKLHLRKRSPAPGSASGWTPVSTLRYDGAGYNFVRRVGGPLYIYPVNLPGSGDGPYRWEDLPSSHQAQLKKSVENLKKAQANGWSKAEHHMGVSPTQGSRNGFYRLPGFAKDEIIVKQRGNDFRFEYSQAGLLRSSRKTVPFSELPEHLKLYASNYVARHPDVPWASVLRRLRKRAPAGSSSGWQQIDSLRYPGAGYNIVRSRNKLHFYPVLPGSDRAVVPRTWEELHRAEQDELRASISKIDKAVKNGGRNAEQHIQVSQHFGDRNGLYTTQGRSAHTIAVLKKGGKYKFEHLKPGVMWDSRVRVPFEDLPSHLKTYVKSLVQGAPDLPWASAIGRLRKRAPPNQEPRVVNYPGETIRLMKARDGTYVFHMMPAQTNQAIQVRSWSRLPDDVKAHIRRNMRNVYDVAHSRMSIAEARARQVRVAENYEDFNNVYAHPIRKAETIYIIPDSTHTYVFQRQVNGRLQAPVPYNQLPENLQRYLWSEDSIRSVISSLGGHRFRK
;
A
#
# COMPACT_ATOMS: atom_id res chain seq x y z
N MET A 1 -71.52 41.41 25.40
CA MET A 1 -70.17 41.59 24.79
C MET A 1 -69.68 40.25 24.25
N ARG A 2 -69.58 40.09 22.92
CA ARG A 2 -69.09 38.85 22.27
C ARG A 2 -67.67 39.10 21.74
N PHE A 3 -66.68 38.36 22.25
CA PHE A 3 -65.31 38.37 21.73
C PHE A 3 -65.15 37.29 20.65
N THR A 4 -64.83 37.69 19.43
CA THR A 4 -64.36 36.82 18.34
C THR A 4 -62.87 37.01 18.15
N ARG A 5 -62.03 36.07 18.62
CA ARG A 5 -60.60 36.02 18.27
C ARG A 5 -60.43 35.06 17.09
N LYS A 6 -60.02 35.61 15.93
CA LYS A 6 -59.54 34.83 14.78
C LYS A 6 -58.10 34.39 15.03
N LEU A 7 -57.86 33.07 15.06
CA LEU A 7 -56.52 32.47 15.06
C LEU A 7 -55.95 32.53 13.63
N VAL A 8 -54.95 33.39 13.44
CA VAL A 8 -54.13 33.42 12.22
C VAL A 8 -53.15 32.25 12.28
N ARG A 9 -53.37 31.23 11.45
CA ARG A 9 -52.44 30.11 11.25
C ARG A 9 -51.19 30.63 10.52
N GLN A 10 -50.15 31.00 11.26
CA GLN A 10 -48.81 31.13 10.69
C GLN A 10 -48.30 29.72 10.34
N GLN A 11 -48.09 29.47 9.05
CA GLN A 11 -47.40 28.27 8.62
C GLN A 11 -45.92 28.34 9.06
N PRO A 12 -45.37 27.26 9.65
CA PRO A 12 -43.99 27.21 10.09
C PRO A 12 -43.03 27.16 8.89
N TRP A 13 -42.61 28.33 8.41
CA TRP A 13 -41.62 28.50 7.34
C TRP A 13 -40.28 27.81 7.63
N TRP A 14 -39.97 27.54 8.89
CA TRP A 14 -38.78 26.79 9.30
C TRP A 14 -38.80 25.32 8.82
N LEU A 15 -39.97 24.69 8.63
CA LEU A 15 -40.06 23.36 8.01
C LEU A 15 -39.64 23.40 6.55
N LEU A 16 -39.97 24.47 5.83
CA LEU A 16 -39.59 24.68 4.44
C LEU A 16 -38.07 24.88 4.31
N VAL A 17 -37.46 25.61 5.24
CA VAL A 17 -36.00 25.78 5.33
C VAL A 17 -35.31 24.44 5.66
N GLY A 18 -35.88 23.65 6.57
CA GLY A 18 -35.36 22.33 6.92
C GLY A 18 -35.39 21.33 5.76
N VAL A 19 -36.49 21.29 5.00
CA VAL A 19 -36.63 20.45 3.82
C VAL A 19 -35.66 20.91 2.70
N LEU A 20 -35.52 22.21 2.49
CA LEU A 20 -34.59 22.76 1.49
C LEU A 20 -33.12 22.45 1.86
N ALA A 21 -32.74 22.58 3.13
CA ALA A 21 -31.42 22.23 3.62
C ALA A 21 -31.15 20.72 3.49
N PHE A 22 -32.14 19.87 3.75
CA PHE A 22 -32.04 18.43 3.56
C PHE A 22 -31.86 18.05 2.08
N PHE A 23 -32.59 18.68 1.16
CA PHE A 23 -32.40 18.47 -0.28
C PHE A 23 -31.04 18.96 -0.77
N LEU A 24 -30.54 20.09 -0.26
CA LEU A 24 -29.21 20.59 -0.60
C LEU A 24 -28.12 19.66 -0.07
N LEU A 25 -28.18 19.21 1.18
CA LEU A 25 -27.21 18.24 1.73
C LEU A 25 -27.26 16.89 0.99
N SER A 26 -28.47 16.40 0.66
CA SER A 26 -28.64 15.14 -0.07
C SER A 26 -28.08 15.22 -1.50
N SER A 27 -28.11 16.40 -2.11
CA SER A 27 -27.56 16.66 -3.45
C SER A 27 -26.02 16.71 -3.46
N PHE A 28 -25.37 16.99 -2.33
CA PHE A 28 -23.91 16.92 -2.21
C PHE A 28 -23.40 15.48 -1.96
N THR A 29 -24.23 14.59 -1.40
CA THR A 29 -23.84 13.19 -1.12
C THR A 29 -23.91 12.23 -2.32
N THR A 30 -24.46 12.63 -3.47
CA THR A 30 -24.51 11.80 -4.68
C THR A 30 -23.38 12.08 -5.69
N ALA A 31 -22.49 13.02 -5.41
CA ALA A 31 -21.25 13.21 -6.16
C ALA A 31 -20.07 12.46 -5.51
N ALA A 32 -20.17 11.13 -5.46
CA ALA A 32 -19.00 10.30 -5.15
C ALA A 32 -17.99 10.37 -6.33
N PRO A 33 -16.69 10.57 -6.07
CA PRO A 33 -15.69 10.60 -7.12
C PRO A 33 -15.52 9.21 -7.75
N ALA A 34 -15.85 9.10 -9.03
CA ALA A 34 -15.55 7.95 -9.89
C ALA A 34 -14.04 7.82 -10.17
N GLN A 35 -13.24 7.54 -9.14
CA GLN A 35 -11.78 7.36 -9.26
C GLN A 35 -11.31 5.89 -9.20
N ALA A 36 -12.20 4.90 -9.11
CA ALA A 36 -11.82 3.49 -8.96
C ALA A 36 -11.81 2.65 -10.25
N LEU A 37 -12.08 3.22 -11.44
CA LEU A 37 -12.26 2.44 -12.69
C LEU A 37 -11.33 2.80 -13.86
N ILE A 38 -10.28 3.61 -13.65
CA ILE A 38 -9.27 3.96 -14.69
C ILE A 38 -7.84 3.63 -14.21
N ARG A 39 -7.63 2.42 -13.67
CA ARG A 39 -6.29 1.90 -13.36
C ARG A 39 -6.09 0.44 -13.76
N ARG A 40 -6.93 -0.09 -14.67
CA ARG A 40 -6.90 -1.50 -15.09
C ARG A 40 -6.60 -1.76 -16.56
N ALA A 41 -6.12 -0.76 -17.29
CA ALA A 41 -5.63 -0.94 -18.66
C ALA A 41 -4.31 -0.16 -18.77
N ASP A 42 -3.21 -0.80 -18.34
CA ASP A 42 -1.83 -0.53 -18.76
C ASP A 42 -0.91 -1.46 -17.94
N GLU A 43 -0.99 -2.76 -18.22
CA GLU A 43 0.09 -3.71 -17.89
C GLU A 43 0.02 -4.90 -18.86
N ILE A 44 0.35 -4.62 -20.13
CA ILE A 44 0.81 -5.65 -21.06
C ILE A 44 2.09 -5.12 -21.68
N GLN A 45 3.23 -5.54 -21.14
CA GLN A 45 4.52 -5.49 -21.84
C GLN A 45 5.42 -6.65 -21.35
N PRO A 46 6.41 -7.05 -22.17
CA PRO A 46 6.55 -8.42 -22.61
C PRO A 46 7.49 -9.24 -21.72
N ALA A 47 7.36 -10.56 -21.84
CA ALA A 47 8.23 -11.54 -21.20
C ALA A 47 9.68 -11.36 -21.66
N GLY A 48 10.54 -10.86 -20.76
CA GLY A 48 12.00 -10.96 -20.88
C GLY A 48 12.46 -12.29 -20.31
N ALA A 49 12.96 -13.16 -21.19
CA ALA A 49 13.54 -14.46 -20.85
C ALA A 49 14.86 -14.30 -20.06
N SER A 50 15.05 -15.16 -19.05
CA SER A 50 16.34 -15.35 -18.37
C SER A 50 17.26 -16.27 -19.17
N PRO A 51 18.59 -16.15 -19.03
CA PRO A 51 19.55 -17.01 -19.70
C PRO A 51 19.86 -18.25 -18.86
N ALA A 52 19.85 -19.42 -19.51
CA ALA A 52 20.66 -20.58 -19.15
C ALA A 52 20.72 -21.53 -20.36
N GLY A 53 21.80 -21.46 -21.13
CA GLY A 53 22.29 -22.61 -21.91
C GLY A 53 23.13 -23.50 -20.99
N GLY A 54 23.36 -24.79 -21.22
CA GLY A 54 22.95 -25.78 -22.23
C GLY A 54 23.37 -27.15 -21.64
N PRO A 55 23.74 -28.19 -22.43
CA PRO A 55 23.38 -28.51 -23.82
C PRO A 55 22.92 -30.00 -23.94
N SER A 56 22.89 -30.49 -25.18
CA SER A 56 22.75 -31.88 -25.67
C SER A 56 21.33 -32.22 -26.17
N THR A 57 21.07 -32.20 -27.49
CA THR A 57 21.45 -33.19 -28.55
C THR A 57 20.78 -34.54 -28.29
N ASN A 58 19.97 -35.17 -29.13
CA ASN A 58 19.64 -35.05 -30.54
C ASN A 58 18.26 -35.72 -30.75
N SER A 59 17.41 -35.14 -31.61
CA SER A 59 16.54 -35.97 -32.45
C SER A 59 17.38 -36.39 -33.67
N PRO A 60 17.11 -37.53 -34.31
CA PRO A 60 16.55 -37.29 -35.64
C PRO A 60 15.52 -38.30 -36.15
N SER A 61 14.82 -37.76 -37.12
CA SER A 61 13.76 -38.25 -37.98
C SER A 61 14.11 -39.45 -38.85
N ALA A 62 13.04 -40.13 -39.27
CA ALA A 62 12.93 -41.19 -40.28
C ALA A 62 13.49 -40.83 -41.66
N PRO A 63 13.56 -41.81 -42.58
CA PRO A 63 13.05 -41.51 -43.93
C PRO A 63 12.24 -42.61 -44.65
N ALA A 64 11.26 -42.07 -45.37
CA ALA A 64 10.41 -42.47 -46.50
C ALA A 64 10.78 -43.69 -47.37
N ALA A 65 9.76 -44.37 -47.91
CA ALA A 65 9.40 -44.33 -49.34
C ALA A 65 8.19 -45.26 -49.64
N GLY A 66 7.32 -44.86 -50.59
CA GLY A 66 6.35 -45.75 -51.24
C GLY A 66 5.05 -45.06 -51.65
N GLY A 67 4.90 -44.76 -52.93
CA GLY A 67 3.85 -43.89 -53.48
C GLY A 67 2.45 -44.49 -53.56
N ALA A 68 1.46 -43.62 -53.80
CA ALA A 68 0.41 -43.78 -54.81
C ALA A 68 -0.42 -42.49 -54.90
N ALA A 69 -0.85 -42.19 -56.11
CA ALA A 69 -1.52 -40.97 -56.53
C ALA A 69 -2.85 -40.69 -55.81
N GLN A 70 -3.12 -39.42 -55.48
CA GLN A 70 -4.44 -38.77 -55.64
C GLN A 70 -4.41 -37.28 -55.22
N ALA A 71 -5.07 -36.46 -56.05
CA ALA A 71 -5.54 -35.08 -55.83
C ALA A 71 -4.52 -34.00 -55.41
N VAL A 72 -4.15 -33.16 -56.37
CA VAL A 72 -3.36 -31.93 -56.17
C VAL A 72 -4.21 -30.86 -55.48
N GLU A 73 -4.04 -30.70 -54.17
CA GLU A 73 -4.31 -29.44 -53.45
C GLU A 73 -2.98 -28.78 -53.08
N ALA A 74 -2.84 -27.50 -53.43
CA ALA A 74 -1.61 -26.74 -53.33
C ALA A 74 -1.12 -26.54 -51.87
N SER A 75 -0.05 -27.24 -51.48
CA SER A 75 0.72 -26.96 -50.26
C SER A 75 2.05 -26.28 -50.61
N GLY A 76 2.09 -24.96 -50.48
CA GLY A 76 3.30 -24.16 -50.63
C GLY A 76 3.24 -22.88 -49.79
N PRO A 77 4.26 -21.99 -49.91
CA PRO A 77 4.38 -20.73 -49.16
C PRO A 77 3.11 -19.85 -49.17
N ALA A 78 2.24 -20.06 -50.17
CA ALA A 78 0.93 -19.44 -50.28
C ALA A 78 0.02 -19.65 -49.05
N ARG A 79 0.09 -20.78 -48.32
CA ARG A 79 -0.74 -21.02 -47.13
C ARG A 79 -0.27 -20.22 -45.91
N TRP A 80 1.03 -20.00 -45.78
CA TRP A 80 1.62 -19.12 -44.76
C TRP A 80 1.42 -17.65 -45.09
N ILE A 81 1.48 -17.28 -46.37
CA ILE A 81 1.16 -15.93 -46.85
C ILE A 81 -0.34 -15.64 -46.69
N ALA A 82 -1.23 -16.63 -46.91
CA ALA A 82 -2.67 -16.49 -46.68
C ALA A 82 -3.02 -16.41 -45.19
N ALA A 83 -2.38 -17.21 -44.34
CA ALA A 83 -2.53 -17.10 -42.88
C ALA A 83 -2.00 -15.76 -42.35
N GLY A 84 -0.87 -15.29 -42.88
CA GLY A 84 -0.30 -13.97 -42.57
C GLY A 84 -1.17 -12.81 -43.03
N LYS A 85 -1.73 -12.87 -44.25
CA LYS A 85 -2.71 -11.89 -44.75
C LYS A 85 -3.96 -11.84 -43.87
N SER A 86 -4.51 -13.00 -43.48
CA SER A 86 -5.68 -13.05 -42.58
C SER A 86 -5.39 -12.47 -41.19
N GLY A 87 -4.15 -12.58 -40.71
CA GLY A 87 -3.70 -11.97 -39.45
C GLY A 87 -3.58 -10.44 -39.54
N ILE A 88 -3.03 -9.93 -40.65
CA ILE A 88 -2.89 -8.50 -40.91
C ILE A 88 -4.28 -7.84 -41.12
N GLU A 89 -5.18 -8.51 -41.85
CA GLU A 89 -6.56 -8.04 -42.05
C GLU A 89 -7.35 -7.99 -40.73
N ARG A 90 -7.23 -9.03 -39.88
CA ARG A 90 -7.83 -9.02 -38.53
C ARG A 90 -7.23 -7.93 -37.63
N LEU A 91 -5.95 -7.63 -37.75
CA LEU A 91 -5.31 -6.54 -37.02
C LEU A 91 -5.84 -5.18 -37.51
N GLY A 92 -5.99 -5.01 -38.82
CA GLY A 92 -6.62 -3.83 -39.44
C GLY A 92 -8.06 -3.61 -38.99
N GLU A 93 -8.87 -4.67 -38.95
CA GLU A 93 -10.24 -4.62 -38.43
C GLU A 93 -10.27 -4.25 -36.94
N ASN A 94 -9.38 -4.79 -36.12
CA ASN A 94 -9.30 -4.45 -34.70
C ASN A 94 -8.89 -2.99 -34.48
N ILE A 95 -7.97 -2.46 -35.28
CA ILE A 95 -7.57 -1.03 -35.24
C ILE A 95 -8.74 -0.15 -35.69
N ALA A 96 -9.48 -0.53 -36.75
CA ALA A 96 -10.67 0.20 -37.20
C ALA A 96 -11.79 0.18 -36.14
N ARG A 97 -12.00 -0.95 -35.45
CA ARG A 97 -12.95 -1.05 -34.32
C ARG A 97 -12.52 -0.18 -33.14
N LEU A 98 -11.24 -0.15 -32.80
CA LEU A 98 -10.72 0.73 -31.75
C LEU A 98 -10.92 2.20 -32.12
N ARG A 99 -10.62 2.59 -33.37
CA ARG A 99 -10.82 3.96 -33.86
C ARG A 99 -12.28 4.39 -33.79
N THR A 100 -13.20 3.56 -34.28
CA THR A 100 -14.65 3.85 -34.22
C THR A 100 -15.18 3.91 -32.78
N ASP A 101 -14.68 3.08 -31.86
CA ASP A 101 -15.05 3.14 -30.45
C ASP A 101 -14.52 4.41 -29.76
N THR A 102 -13.33 4.87 -30.16
CA THR A 102 -12.74 6.13 -29.68
C THR A 102 -13.53 7.33 -30.20
N GLU A 103 -13.91 7.32 -31.48
CA GLU A 103 -14.75 8.36 -32.10
C GLU A 103 -16.14 8.42 -31.46
N LYS A 104 -16.77 7.27 -31.16
CA LYS A 104 -18.03 7.21 -30.39
C LYS A 104 -17.89 7.80 -28.99
N LYS A 105 -16.79 7.51 -28.28
CA LYS A 105 -16.52 8.08 -26.95
C LYS A 105 -16.30 9.60 -27.01
N VAL A 106 -15.58 10.09 -28.03
CA VAL A 106 -15.39 11.53 -28.27
C VAL A 106 -16.72 12.21 -28.61
N ALA A 107 -17.56 11.60 -29.45
CA ALA A 107 -18.89 12.12 -29.76
C ALA A 107 -19.80 12.17 -28.52
N ALA A 108 -19.79 11.14 -27.67
CA ALA A 108 -20.53 11.12 -26.41
C ALA A 108 -20.04 12.21 -25.44
N LEU A 109 -18.74 12.48 -25.38
CA LEU A 109 -18.17 13.57 -24.58
C LEU A 109 -18.58 14.94 -25.12
N ARG A 110 -18.57 15.14 -26.46
CA ARG A 110 -19.07 16.37 -27.09
C ARG A 110 -20.54 16.61 -26.77
N GLN A 111 -21.37 15.57 -26.83
CA GLN A 111 -22.79 15.67 -26.49
C GLN A 111 -23.02 16.01 -25.00
N LYS A 112 -22.22 15.43 -24.09
CA LYS A 112 -22.26 15.80 -22.66
C LYS A 112 -21.85 17.25 -22.43
N LEU A 113 -20.86 17.74 -23.17
CA LEU A 113 -20.43 19.14 -23.10
C LEU A 113 -21.51 20.10 -23.59
N VAL A 114 -22.21 19.76 -24.69
CA VAL A 114 -23.35 20.54 -25.20
C VAL A 114 -24.48 20.59 -24.16
N ARG A 115 -24.86 19.44 -23.57
CA ARG A 115 -25.90 19.40 -22.52
C ARG A 115 -25.52 20.20 -21.28
N ALA A 116 -24.25 20.16 -20.87
CA ALA A 116 -23.76 20.96 -19.75
C ALA A 116 -23.83 22.47 -20.07
N LYS A 117 -23.45 22.86 -21.29
CA LYS A 117 -23.58 24.24 -21.77
C LYS A 117 -25.04 24.70 -21.75
N ASP A 118 -25.96 23.91 -22.28
CA ASP A 118 -27.39 24.24 -22.32
C ASP A 118 -28.00 24.34 -20.91
N ALA A 119 -27.60 23.46 -19.99
CA ALA A 119 -28.01 23.54 -18.58
C ALA A 119 -27.52 24.83 -17.91
N THR A 120 -26.30 25.28 -18.25
CA THR A 120 -25.72 26.51 -17.72
C THR A 120 -26.43 27.75 -18.28
N VAL A 121 -26.77 27.73 -19.57
CA VAL A 121 -27.56 28.80 -20.23
C VAL A 121 -28.97 28.87 -19.63
N ASN A 122 -29.64 27.73 -19.46
CA ASN A 122 -30.96 27.68 -18.82
C ASN A 122 -30.94 28.15 -17.36
N ALA A 123 -29.88 27.84 -16.60
CA ALA A 123 -29.70 28.35 -15.25
C ALA A 123 -29.49 29.87 -15.25
N ALA A 124 -28.71 30.40 -16.20
CA ALA A 124 -28.50 31.84 -16.36
C ALA A 124 -29.80 32.57 -16.75
N ASP A 125 -30.63 31.97 -17.62
CA ASP A 125 -31.92 32.53 -18.03
C ASP A 125 -32.96 32.53 -16.92
N ARG A 126 -33.05 31.46 -16.12
CA ARG A 126 -33.89 31.44 -14.91
C ARG A 126 -33.46 32.49 -13.90
N THR A 127 -32.15 32.65 -13.73
CA THR A 127 -31.58 33.69 -12.87
C THR A 127 -31.93 35.08 -13.42
N ALA A 128 -31.85 35.29 -14.74
CA ALA A 128 -32.24 36.53 -15.39
C ALA A 128 -33.75 36.83 -15.24
N GLN A 129 -34.62 35.82 -15.33
CA GLN A 129 -36.06 35.96 -15.09
C GLN A 129 -36.37 36.35 -13.64
N PHE A 130 -35.70 35.72 -12.67
CA PHE A 130 -35.82 36.08 -11.24
C PHE A 130 -35.44 37.55 -10.98
N PHE A 131 -34.41 38.06 -11.64
CA PHE A 131 -33.98 39.46 -11.50
C PHE A 131 -34.81 40.46 -12.31
N LYS A 132 -35.58 40.03 -13.32
CA LYS A 132 -36.55 40.90 -14.00
C LYS A 132 -37.67 41.35 -13.06
N SER A 133 -38.06 40.52 -12.10
CA SER A 133 -39.05 40.83 -11.05
C SER A 133 -38.49 41.54 -9.81
N ALA A 134 -37.18 41.78 -9.73
CA ALA A 134 -36.54 42.34 -8.54
C ALA A 134 -36.42 43.89 -8.59
N PRO A 135 -36.46 44.58 -7.43
CA PRO A 135 -36.40 46.04 -7.35
C PRO A 135 -35.08 46.62 -7.87
N ALA A 136 -35.10 47.88 -8.35
CA ALA A 136 -34.07 48.52 -9.17
C ALA A 136 -32.62 48.39 -8.66
N ARG A 137 -32.39 48.43 -7.33
CA ARG A 137 -31.05 48.27 -6.73
C ARG A 137 -30.40 46.90 -6.99
N SER A 138 -31.15 45.87 -7.36
CA SER A 138 -30.63 44.53 -7.64
C SER A 138 -30.18 44.32 -9.09
N LYS A 139 -30.62 45.20 -10.02
CA LYS A 139 -30.29 45.08 -11.46
C LYS A 139 -28.86 45.53 -11.76
N ASP A 140 -28.35 46.54 -11.06
CA ASP A 140 -26.96 47.02 -11.22
C ASP A 140 -25.91 46.00 -10.73
N ALA A 141 -26.22 45.25 -9.67
CA ALA A 141 -25.36 44.16 -9.20
C ALA A 141 -25.31 42.99 -10.21
N TYR A 142 -26.43 42.71 -10.88
CA TYR A 142 -26.53 41.66 -11.90
C TYR A 142 -25.68 41.99 -13.15
N PHE A 143 -25.74 43.22 -13.67
CA PHE A 143 -24.96 43.60 -14.86
C PHE A 143 -23.45 43.52 -14.61
N ARG A 144 -22.97 43.94 -13.44
CA ARG A 144 -21.55 43.81 -13.06
C ARG A 144 -21.12 42.34 -12.88
N SER A 145 -22.00 41.49 -12.35
CA SER A 145 -21.72 40.06 -12.20
C SER A 145 -21.69 39.30 -13.54
N LYS A 146 -22.55 39.69 -14.50
CA LYS A 146 -22.70 39.01 -15.79
C LYS A 146 -21.47 39.17 -16.69
N GLU A 147 -20.81 40.33 -16.66
CA GLU A 147 -19.56 40.56 -17.38
C GLU A 147 -18.38 39.87 -16.68
N ALA A 148 -18.29 39.94 -15.35
CA ALA A 148 -17.25 39.26 -14.59
C ALA A 148 -17.28 37.72 -14.76
N ILE A 149 -18.47 37.11 -14.85
CA ILE A 149 -18.62 35.65 -15.00
C ILE A 149 -18.25 35.16 -16.40
N LYS A 150 -18.46 35.97 -17.45
CA LYS A 150 -18.08 35.59 -18.83
C LYS A 150 -16.57 35.54 -19.02
N ASP A 151 -15.84 36.52 -18.48
CA ASP A 151 -14.38 36.58 -18.61
C ASP A 151 -13.66 35.60 -17.69
N PHE A 152 -14.18 35.35 -16.48
CA PHE A 152 -13.58 34.43 -15.53
C PHE A 152 -13.74 32.96 -15.97
N SER A 153 -14.87 32.60 -16.58
CA SER A 153 -15.18 31.20 -16.94
C SER A 153 -14.30 30.66 -18.08
N LEU A 154 -14.07 31.43 -19.16
CA LEU A 154 -13.33 30.93 -20.32
C LEU A 154 -11.81 30.88 -20.07
N LYS A 155 -11.25 31.92 -19.44
CA LYS A 155 -9.81 32.00 -19.11
C LYS A 155 -9.40 30.97 -18.05
N ASP A 156 -10.22 30.78 -17.02
CA ASP A 156 -9.91 29.82 -15.94
C ASP A 156 -10.09 28.37 -16.43
N THR A 157 -11.08 28.10 -17.29
CA THR A 157 -11.26 26.77 -17.88
C THR A 157 -10.11 26.40 -18.81
N MET A 158 -9.63 27.32 -19.66
CA MET A 158 -8.47 27.08 -20.54
C MET A 158 -7.16 26.93 -19.75
N SER A 159 -6.95 27.76 -18.71
CA SER A 159 -5.75 27.68 -17.86
C SER A 159 -5.68 26.37 -17.07
N ARG A 160 -6.81 25.89 -16.55
CA ARG A 160 -6.89 24.61 -15.84
C ARG A 160 -6.72 23.40 -16.76
N LEU A 161 -7.21 23.49 -18.00
CA LEU A 161 -7.06 22.41 -18.99
C LEU A 161 -5.60 22.27 -19.44
N MET A 162 -4.91 23.38 -19.68
CA MET A 162 -3.52 23.41 -20.15
C MET A 162 -2.50 23.17 -19.02
N GLY A 163 -2.79 23.65 -17.80
CA GLY A 163 -1.98 23.36 -16.61
C GLY A 163 -1.95 21.87 -16.24
N ARG A 164 -3.07 21.15 -16.42
CA ARG A 164 -3.14 19.70 -16.21
C ARG A 164 -2.39 18.87 -17.26
N TRP A 165 -2.18 19.40 -18.46
CA TRP A 165 -1.48 18.70 -19.54
C TRP A 165 0.03 18.85 -19.45
N ARG A 166 0.56 20.00 -19.01
CA ARG A 166 2.01 20.22 -18.82
C ARG A 166 2.63 19.40 -17.70
N THR A 167 1.86 19.00 -16.68
CA THR A 167 2.37 18.11 -15.63
C THR A 167 2.59 16.66 -16.09
N ARG A 168 2.26 16.32 -17.34
CA ARG A 168 2.35 14.95 -17.84
C ARG A 168 3.61 14.66 -18.66
N ASP A 169 4.23 15.68 -19.28
CA ASP A 169 5.39 15.49 -20.14
C ASP A 169 6.47 16.56 -19.88
N ARG A 170 7.56 16.12 -19.22
CA ARG A 170 8.88 16.76 -18.97
C ARG A 170 9.14 17.31 -17.55
N PRO A 171 10.16 16.79 -16.83
CA PRO A 171 10.68 17.37 -15.61
C PRO A 171 11.73 18.46 -15.93
N GLY A 172 11.59 19.67 -15.38
CA GLY A 172 12.68 20.67 -15.36
C GLY A 172 12.33 22.13 -15.58
N GLU A 173 11.10 22.52 -15.90
CA GLU A 173 10.75 23.96 -16.01
C GLU A 173 10.12 24.53 -14.73
N THR A 174 10.66 25.67 -14.31
CA THR A 174 10.23 26.53 -13.20
C THR A 174 8.72 26.74 -13.16
N GLN A 175 8.15 26.70 -11.94
CA GLN A 175 6.78 27.12 -11.66
C GLN A 175 6.54 28.53 -12.23
N ILE A 176 5.59 28.64 -13.15
CA ILE A 176 5.15 29.92 -13.71
C ILE A 176 4.27 30.62 -12.67
N ASP A 177 4.50 31.91 -12.48
CA ASP A 177 3.70 32.83 -11.67
C ASP A 177 2.19 32.65 -11.96
N PRO A 178 1.33 32.45 -10.94
CA PRO A 178 -0.12 32.34 -11.13
C PRO A 178 -0.77 33.57 -11.79
N ASN A 179 -0.05 34.69 -11.94
CA ASN A 179 -0.51 35.89 -12.64
C ASN A 179 -0.03 36.01 -14.10
N PHE A 180 0.65 34.99 -14.66
CA PHE A 180 1.16 35.05 -16.03
C PHE A 180 0.03 34.92 -17.07
N VAL A 181 -0.18 35.97 -17.87
CA VAL A 181 -1.18 36.01 -18.95
C VAL A 181 -0.49 35.81 -20.29
N TRP A 182 -0.85 34.76 -21.01
CA TRP A 182 -0.39 34.50 -22.37
C TRP A 182 -0.96 35.51 -23.35
N THR A 183 -0.13 36.00 -24.27
CA THR A 183 -0.60 36.84 -25.38
C THR A 183 -1.22 36.00 -26.49
N ASP A 184 -2.16 36.58 -27.25
CA ASP A 184 -2.80 35.88 -28.39
C ASP A 184 -1.78 35.42 -29.45
N ARG A 185 -0.64 36.13 -29.56
CA ARG A 185 0.47 35.76 -30.45
C ARG A 185 1.16 34.46 -30.00
N GLU A 186 1.37 34.26 -28.71
CA GLU A 186 1.99 33.06 -28.15
C GLU A 186 1.05 31.85 -28.22
N ILE A 187 -0.25 32.07 -28.05
CA ILE A 187 -1.28 31.05 -28.24
C ILE A 187 -1.27 30.56 -29.70
N LYS A 188 -1.23 31.48 -30.66
CA LYS A 188 -1.20 31.17 -32.10
C LYS A 188 0.10 30.48 -32.53
N ALA A 189 1.25 30.90 -31.96
CA ALA A 189 2.56 30.29 -32.23
C ALA A 189 2.66 28.85 -31.69
N ASN A 190 2.12 28.56 -30.52
CA ASN A 190 2.11 27.20 -29.99
C ASN A 190 1.13 26.29 -30.72
N LEU A 191 -0.04 26.79 -31.11
CA LEU A 191 -0.98 26.06 -31.97
C LEU A 191 -0.37 25.66 -33.32
N ALA A 192 0.54 26.47 -33.88
CA ALA A 192 1.27 26.12 -35.10
C ALA A 192 2.29 24.99 -34.89
N ARG A 193 2.94 24.92 -33.72
CA ARG A 193 3.88 23.84 -33.37
C ARG A 193 3.20 22.47 -33.19
N PHE A 194 1.96 22.45 -32.70
CA PHE A 194 1.18 21.23 -32.51
C PHE A 194 0.68 20.59 -33.83
N LYS A 195 0.79 21.28 -34.97
CA LYS A 195 0.41 20.74 -36.29
C LYS A 195 1.51 19.91 -36.95
N GLN A 196 2.70 19.82 -36.37
CA GLN A 196 3.76 18.96 -36.89
C GLN A 196 3.54 17.51 -36.42
N VAL A 197 3.32 16.61 -37.38
CA VAL A 197 3.16 15.17 -37.12
C VAL A 197 4.54 14.60 -36.74
N PRO A 198 4.67 13.83 -35.64
CA PRO A 198 5.93 13.17 -35.33
C PRO A 198 6.31 12.17 -36.44
N PRO A 199 7.61 11.99 -36.73
CA PRO A 199 8.06 11.07 -37.76
C PRO A 199 7.58 9.64 -37.47
N SER A 200 7.31 8.88 -38.52
CA SER A 200 6.85 7.49 -38.37
C SER A 200 7.96 6.62 -37.76
N PHE A 201 7.59 5.48 -37.18
CA PHE A 201 8.55 4.52 -36.63
C PHE A 201 9.57 4.04 -37.69
N GLU A 202 9.16 3.96 -38.96
CA GLU A 202 10.03 3.62 -40.09
C GLU A 202 11.01 4.75 -40.42
N GLU A 203 10.58 6.00 -40.33
CA GLU A 203 11.47 7.17 -40.52
C GLU A 203 12.49 7.28 -39.38
N GLU A 204 12.10 7.02 -38.12
CA GLU A 204 13.05 6.98 -37.00
C GLU A 204 14.04 5.82 -37.12
N ALA A 205 13.59 4.64 -37.56
CA ALA A 205 14.47 3.50 -37.80
C ALA A 205 15.47 3.76 -38.94
N ALA A 206 15.01 4.32 -40.06
CA ALA A 206 15.86 4.70 -41.18
C ALA A 206 16.85 5.82 -40.81
N ARG A 207 16.44 6.74 -39.93
CA ARG A 207 17.29 7.83 -39.45
C ARG A 207 18.35 7.33 -38.46
N ARG A 208 18.03 6.35 -37.61
CA ARG A 208 19.00 5.67 -36.73
C ARG A 208 20.00 4.81 -37.50
N ALA A 209 19.55 4.16 -38.58
CA ALA A 209 20.43 3.35 -39.45
C ALA A 209 21.49 4.19 -40.17
N LYS A 210 21.25 5.50 -40.36
CA LYS A 210 22.19 6.44 -41.00
C LYS A 210 23.11 7.18 -40.02
N MET A 211 23.01 6.94 -38.72
CA MET A 211 23.83 7.64 -37.71
C MET A 211 25.22 7.03 -37.59
N THR A 212 26.24 7.89 -37.57
CA THR A 212 27.61 7.48 -37.27
C THR A 212 27.73 6.97 -35.82
N PRO A 213 28.71 6.11 -35.48
CA PRO A 213 28.90 5.63 -34.11
C PRO A 213 28.96 6.75 -33.07
N ARG A 214 29.61 7.88 -33.41
CA ARG A 214 29.66 9.09 -32.58
C ARG A 214 28.28 9.73 -32.36
N GLN A 215 27.43 9.77 -33.39
CA GLN A 215 26.06 10.28 -33.25
C GLN A 215 25.18 9.34 -32.42
N ARG A 216 25.37 8.03 -32.53
CA ARG A 216 24.66 7.03 -31.72
C ARG A 216 25.08 7.08 -30.25
N ALA A 217 26.39 7.15 -29.98
CA ALA A 217 26.92 7.37 -28.63
C ALA A 217 26.40 8.69 -28.04
N GLY A 218 26.33 9.77 -28.84
CA GLY A 218 25.75 11.05 -28.42
C GLY A 218 24.27 11.00 -28.10
N LEU A 219 23.47 10.30 -28.91
CA LEU A 219 22.04 10.11 -28.67
C LEU A 219 21.80 9.30 -27.38
N ARG A 220 22.62 8.27 -27.14
CA ARG A 220 22.56 7.42 -25.94
C ARG A 220 22.97 8.20 -24.69
N ALA A 221 24.07 8.93 -24.76
CA ALA A 221 24.54 9.79 -23.68
C ALA A 221 23.54 10.91 -23.35
N PHE A 222 22.85 11.47 -24.34
CA PHE A 222 21.76 12.43 -24.13
C PHE A 222 20.54 11.81 -23.43
N GLN A 223 20.17 10.56 -23.77
CA GLN A 223 19.10 9.84 -23.09
C GLN A 223 19.47 9.45 -21.65
N GLU A 224 20.76 9.23 -21.39
CA GLU A 224 21.29 8.80 -20.10
C GLU A 224 21.79 9.97 -19.23
N GLY A 225 21.84 11.19 -19.76
CA GLY A 225 22.28 12.40 -19.04
C GLY A 225 23.80 12.46 -18.78
N VAL A 226 24.61 11.80 -19.61
CA VAL A 226 26.07 11.67 -19.45
C VAL A 226 26.80 12.43 -20.56
N GLN A 227 28.01 12.93 -20.30
CA GLN A 227 28.86 13.52 -21.34
C GLN A 227 29.55 12.43 -22.17
N VAL A 228 29.54 12.56 -23.50
CA VAL A 228 30.17 11.59 -24.41
C VAL A 228 31.70 11.66 -24.26
N THR A 229 32.30 10.57 -23.80
CA THR A 229 33.76 10.43 -23.77
C THR A 229 34.29 9.72 -25.03
N PRO A 230 35.56 9.91 -25.41
CA PRO A 230 36.19 9.17 -26.51
C PRO A 230 36.14 7.64 -26.32
N GLU A 231 36.16 7.17 -25.06
CA GLU A 231 36.06 5.75 -24.71
C GLU A 231 34.70 5.16 -25.07
N MET A 232 33.59 5.89 -24.86
CA MET A 232 32.25 5.44 -25.24
C MET A 232 32.08 5.31 -26.75
N ILE A 233 32.76 6.16 -27.53
CA ILE A 233 32.76 6.07 -29.00
C ILE A 233 33.52 4.82 -29.43
N LYS A 234 34.69 4.56 -28.82
CA LYS A 234 35.51 3.38 -29.08
C LYS A 234 34.76 2.08 -28.71
N GLU A 235 34.04 2.07 -27.59
CA GLU A 235 33.24 0.92 -27.16
C GLU A 235 32.09 0.62 -28.14
N GLU A 236 31.40 1.64 -28.65
CA GLU A 236 30.34 1.47 -29.65
C GLU A 236 30.90 0.98 -31.00
N GLU A 237 32.10 1.43 -31.40
CA GLU A 237 32.80 0.94 -32.58
C GLU A 237 33.23 -0.53 -32.44
N GLU A 238 33.78 -0.93 -31.29
CA GLU A 238 34.13 -2.33 -31.01
C GLU A 238 32.87 -3.23 -30.97
N ALA A 239 31.76 -2.72 -30.44
CA ALA A 239 30.49 -3.45 -30.41
C ALA A 239 29.89 -3.66 -31.82
N ASP A 240 30.06 -2.71 -32.72
CA ASP A 240 29.64 -2.85 -34.13
C ASP A 240 30.54 -3.82 -34.89
N ALA A 241 31.85 -3.78 -34.65
CA ALA A 241 32.80 -4.74 -35.24
C ALA A 241 32.49 -6.18 -34.83
N ARG A 242 32.13 -6.42 -33.55
CA ARG A 242 31.71 -7.75 -33.07
C ARG A 242 30.42 -8.23 -33.73
N ARG A 243 29.45 -7.34 -33.97
CA ARG A 243 28.19 -7.68 -34.63
C ARG A 243 28.39 -8.07 -36.10
N GLN A 244 29.24 -7.34 -36.82
CA GLN A 244 29.58 -7.66 -38.21
C GLN A 244 30.32 -9.00 -38.32
N ASN A 245 31.26 -9.28 -37.41
CA ASN A 245 31.98 -10.55 -37.39
C ASN A 245 31.05 -11.74 -37.09
N HIS A 246 30.10 -11.55 -36.16
CA HIS A 246 29.10 -12.58 -35.85
C HIS A 246 28.16 -12.89 -37.03
N GLN A 247 27.73 -11.86 -37.77
CA GLN A 247 26.91 -12.04 -38.98
C GLN A 247 27.68 -12.77 -40.09
N LYS A 248 28.97 -12.47 -40.24
CA LYS A 248 29.84 -13.16 -41.20
C LYS A 248 29.98 -14.65 -40.85
N LEU A 249 30.22 -14.98 -39.58
CA LEU A 249 30.33 -16.36 -39.12
C LEU A 249 29.02 -17.16 -39.28
N MET A 250 27.87 -16.52 -39.07
CA MET A 250 26.57 -17.15 -39.31
C MET A 250 26.32 -17.42 -40.80
N ALA A 251 26.77 -16.53 -41.69
CA ALA A 251 26.64 -16.72 -43.13
C ALA A 251 27.58 -17.82 -43.65
N GLU A 252 28.81 -17.91 -43.11
CA GLU A 252 29.76 -19.00 -43.43
C GLU A 252 29.24 -20.36 -42.92
N ALA A 253 28.73 -20.43 -41.69
CA ALA A 253 28.18 -21.67 -41.12
C ALA A 253 26.95 -22.19 -41.88
N MET A 254 26.11 -21.30 -42.41
CA MET A 254 24.97 -21.71 -43.26
C MET A 254 25.43 -22.16 -44.65
N GLY A 255 26.50 -21.60 -45.19
CA GLY A 255 27.07 -22.00 -46.47
C GLY A 255 27.83 -23.34 -46.44
N GLU A 256 28.41 -23.72 -45.29
CA GLU A 256 29.07 -25.01 -45.10
C GLU A 256 28.06 -26.14 -44.84
N ALA A 257 26.99 -25.87 -44.08
CA ALA A 257 25.93 -26.85 -43.82
C ALA A 257 25.17 -27.29 -45.08
N GLU A 258 25.14 -26.46 -46.12
CA GLU A 258 24.53 -26.78 -47.42
C GLU A 258 25.43 -27.65 -48.33
N LYS A 259 26.74 -27.72 -48.04
CA LYS A 259 27.71 -28.46 -48.88
C LYS A 259 27.94 -29.90 -48.43
N GLU A 260 27.71 -30.24 -47.16
CA GLU A 260 28.17 -31.52 -46.63
C GLU A 260 27.18 -32.69 -46.78
N HIS A 261 25.87 -32.48 -46.99
CA HIS A 261 24.90 -33.60 -46.99
C HIS A 261 23.74 -33.49 -48.01
N PRO A 262 23.86 -34.10 -49.21
CA PRO A 262 22.69 -34.38 -50.06
C PRO A 262 21.99 -35.68 -49.59
N PRO A 263 20.65 -35.72 -49.44
CA PRO A 263 19.99 -36.89 -48.84
C PRO A 263 19.61 -37.98 -49.85
N SER A 264 19.78 -39.25 -49.45
CA SER A 264 19.22 -40.45 -50.12
C SER A 264 18.29 -41.26 -49.19
N SER A 265 17.40 -42.05 -49.79
CA SER A 265 16.20 -42.67 -49.20
C SER A 265 16.30 -44.17 -48.84
N SER A 266 15.61 -44.60 -47.75
CA SER A 266 14.67 -45.75 -47.65
C SER A 266 14.82 -46.88 -46.57
N VAL A 267 13.70 -47.10 -45.83
CA VAL A 267 13.01 -48.37 -45.38
C VAL A 267 13.28 -49.08 -43.99
N ALA A 268 12.20 -49.07 -43.14
CA ALA A 268 11.51 -50.08 -42.25
C ALA A 268 12.25 -51.05 -41.26
N SER A 269 11.70 -51.63 -40.17
CA SER A 269 10.56 -51.45 -39.24
C SER A 269 10.69 -52.45 -38.04
N GLY A 270 10.11 -52.15 -36.86
CA GLY A 270 9.50 -53.15 -35.96
C GLY A 270 10.29 -53.76 -34.78
N GLY A 271 11.59 -54.06 -34.89
CA GLY A 271 12.40 -54.69 -33.82
C GLY A 271 13.42 -53.75 -33.15
N ALA A 272 13.47 -52.50 -33.60
CA ALA A 272 14.59 -51.58 -33.35
C ALA A 272 14.46 -50.75 -32.06
N ASP A 273 13.30 -50.66 -31.43
CA ASP A 273 13.10 -49.71 -30.31
C ASP A 273 13.73 -50.15 -28.99
N LEU A 274 13.85 -51.46 -28.74
CA LEU A 274 14.49 -51.99 -27.53
C LEU A 274 16.00 -52.18 -27.71
N ALA A 275 16.44 -52.59 -28.90
CA ALA A 275 17.87 -52.60 -29.26
C ALA A 275 18.43 -51.17 -29.40
N GLY A 276 17.63 -50.23 -29.90
CA GLY A 276 17.99 -48.81 -30.02
C GLY A 276 18.19 -48.13 -28.68
N LYS A 277 17.31 -48.39 -27.69
CA LYS A 277 17.49 -47.88 -26.32
C LYS A 277 18.70 -48.47 -25.62
N ALA A 278 18.95 -49.79 -25.73
CA ALA A 278 20.11 -50.44 -25.13
C ALA A 278 21.43 -49.98 -25.78
N LYS A 279 21.44 -49.71 -27.09
CA LYS A 279 22.61 -49.20 -27.81
C LYS A 279 22.88 -47.72 -27.52
N GLN A 280 21.82 -46.92 -27.28
CA GLN A 280 21.93 -45.53 -26.85
C GLN A 280 22.45 -45.41 -25.41
N THR A 281 22.03 -46.28 -24.48
CA THR A 281 22.59 -46.30 -23.10
C THR A 281 24.04 -46.76 -23.05
N LEU A 282 24.46 -47.63 -23.98
CA LEU A 282 25.87 -48.03 -24.17
C LEU A 282 26.74 -46.94 -24.82
N GLN A 283 26.17 -46.10 -25.72
CA GLN A 283 26.88 -44.97 -26.34
C GLN A 283 26.98 -43.72 -25.44
N GLU A 284 26.04 -43.54 -24.50
CA GLU A 284 26.00 -42.39 -23.58
C GLU A 284 26.77 -42.62 -22.25
N GLY A 285 27.39 -43.79 -22.08
CA GLY A 285 28.32 -44.05 -20.96
C GLY A 285 27.70 -43.99 -19.56
N ALA A 286 26.39 -44.17 -19.43
CA ALA A 286 25.68 -44.01 -18.17
C ALA A 286 24.72 -45.20 -17.86
N GLY A 287 25.19 -46.16 -17.05
CA GLY A 287 24.33 -47.03 -16.23
C GLY A 287 24.28 -48.53 -16.59
N SER A 288 24.21 -49.38 -15.56
CA SER A 288 24.16 -50.86 -15.63
C SER A 288 22.86 -51.39 -16.28
N VAL A 289 23.02 -52.42 -17.10
CA VAL A 289 21.99 -53.17 -17.86
C VAL A 289 20.92 -53.80 -16.95
N GLU A 290 21.20 -53.98 -15.66
CA GLU A 290 20.28 -54.60 -14.69
C GLU A 290 18.97 -53.82 -14.47
N ASN A 291 19.01 -52.48 -14.53
CA ASN A 291 17.82 -51.65 -14.29
C ASN A 291 16.73 -51.79 -15.37
N VAL A 292 17.11 -52.19 -16.59
CA VAL A 292 16.17 -52.41 -17.70
C VAL A 292 15.46 -53.76 -17.55
N PHE A 293 16.11 -54.73 -16.90
CA PHE A 293 15.57 -56.07 -16.67
C PHE A 293 14.54 -56.09 -15.53
N ASP A 294 14.78 -55.32 -14.47
CA ASP A 294 13.86 -55.20 -13.33
C ASP A 294 12.55 -54.47 -13.69
N GLU A 295 12.60 -53.50 -14.61
CA GLU A 295 11.41 -52.81 -15.11
C GLU A 295 10.51 -53.73 -15.97
N ALA A 296 11.12 -54.71 -16.64
CA ALA A 296 10.40 -55.71 -17.45
C ALA A 296 9.73 -56.77 -16.56
N MET A 297 10.40 -57.21 -15.49
CA MET A 297 9.88 -58.22 -14.56
C MET A 297 8.73 -57.70 -13.68
N GLY A 298 8.75 -56.42 -13.29
CA GLY A 298 7.67 -55.78 -12.55
C GLY A 298 6.32 -55.71 -13.31
N LYS A 299 6.36 -55.72 -14.65
CA LYS A 299 5.16 -55.70 -15.50
C LYS A 299 4.53 -57.08 -15.71
N LEU A 300 5.25 -58.17 -15.43
CA LEU A 300 4.75 -59.54 -15.63
C LEU A 300 3.89 -60.06 -14.46
N HIS A 301 4.02 -59.51 -13.25
CA HIS A 301 3.42 -60.08 -12.03
C HIS A 301 2.02 -59.58 -11.63
N LEU A 302 1.38 -58.67 -12.39
CA LEU A 302 0.09 -58.05 -12.00
C LEU A 302 -1.16 -58.66 -12.66
N ARG A 303 -1.06 -59.81 -13.35
CA ARG A 303 -2.14 -60.31 -14.21
C ARG A 303 -3.16 -61.28 -13.57
N LYS A 304 -3.19 -61.48 -12.24
CA LYS A 304 -4.00 -62.55 -11.63
C LYS A 304 -5.23 -62.15 -10.78
N ARG A 305 -5.66 -60.88 -10.73
CA ARG A 305 -6.94 -60.52 -10.09
C ARG A 305 -7.64 -59.37 -10.80
N SER A 306 -8.23 -59.64 -11.97
CA SER A 306 -9.14 -58.71 -12.63
C SER A 306 -10.59 -59.15 -12.37
N PRO A 307 -11.50 -58.23 -12.03
CA PRO A 307 -12.92 -58.53 -11.85
C PRO A 307 -13.57 -58.90 -13.18
N ALA A 308 -14.68 -59.64 -13.11
CA ALA A 308 -15.40 -60.15 -14.27
C ALA A 308 -15.76 -59.03 -15.29
N PRO A 309 -15.58 -59.29 -16.60
CA PRO A 309 -15.91 -58.33 -17.64
C PRO A 309 -17.43 -58.13 -17.70
N GLY A 310 -17.90 -56.95 -17.27
CA GLY A 310 -19.33 -56.61 -17.28
C GLY A 310 -19.80 -55.67 -16.16
N SER A 311 -19.00 -55.44 -15.10
CA SER A 311 -19.35 -54.44 -14.08
C SER A 311 -19.14 -53.02 -14.61
N ALA A 312 -20.25 -52.31 -14.88
CA ALA A 312 -20.30 -51.02 -15.57
C ALA A 312 -19.60 -49.84 -14.86
N SER A 313 -18.92 -50.05 -13.73
CA SER A 313 -17.99 -49.07 -13.20
C SER A 313 -16.70 -49.75 -12.83
N GLY A 314 -15.63 -49.56 -13.61
CA GLY A 314 -14.28 -50.03 -13.28
C GLY A 314 -13.65 -49.34 -12.05
N TRP A 315 -14.46 -49.01 -11.05
CA TRP A 315 -14.13 -48.30 -9.82
C TRP A 315 -14.37 -49.24 -8.64
N THR A 316 -13.31 -49.62 -7.93
CA THR A 316 -13.38 -50.52 -6.78
C THR A 316 -13.50 -49.70 -5.50
N PRO A 317 -14.48 -49.93 -4.61
CA PRO A 317 -14.54 -49.25 -3.32
C PRO A 317 -13.34 -49.67 -2.45
N VAL A 318 -12.64 -48.69 -1.87
CA VAL A 318 -11.43 -48.91 -1.05
C VAL A 318 -11.57 -48.41 0.38
N SER A 319 -12.52 -47.51 0.66
CA SER A 319 -12.78 -46.99 2.01
C SER A 319 -14.20 -46.44 2.09
N THR A 320 -14.86 -46.58 3.24
CA THR A 320 -16.15 -45.94 3.52
C THR A 320 -15.99 -45.02 4.72
N LEU A 321 -16.28 -43.73 4.54
CA LEU A 321 -16.18 -42.71 5.58
C LEU A 321 -17.57 -42.35 6.09
N ARG A 322 -17.79 -42.45 7.41
CA ARG A 322 -19.06 -42.11 8.04
C ARG A 322 -19.10 -40.63 8.40
N TYR A 323 -19.69 -39.82 7.53
CA TYR A 323 -19.86 -38.40 7.76
C TYR A 323 -21.02 -38.15 8.74
N ASP A 324 -20.71 -37.69 9.95
CA ASP A 324 -21.69 -37.44 11.01
C ASP A 324 -22.53 -36.15 10.78
N GLY A 325 -22.29 -35.42 9.70
CA GLY A 325 -22.92 -34.13 9.39
C GLY A 325 -22.02 -32.92 9.73
N ALA A 326 -22.45 -31.74 9.31
CA ALA A 326 -21.89 -30.46 9.74
C ALA A 326 -22.85 -29.79 10.72
N GLY A 327 -22.30 -29.12 11.71
CA GLY A 327 -23.10 -28.57 12.79
C GLY A 327 -22.26 -27.88 13.85
N TYR A 328 -22.85 -27.73 15.03
CA TYR A 328 -22.22 -27.09 16.17
C TYR A 328 -22.28 -28.03 17.37
N ASN A 329 -21.16 -28.18 18.07
CA ASN A 329 -21.11 -28.88 19.34
C ASN A 329 -21.06 -27.86 20.48
N PHE A 330 -22.04 -27.90 21.37
CA PHE A 330 -22.09 -27.07 22.56
C PHE A 330 -21.40 -27.81 23.69
N VAL A 331 -20.27 -27.29 24.15
CA VAL A 331 -19.42 -27.94 25.15
C VAL A 331 -19.28 -27.03 26.35
N ARG A 332 -19.52 -27.58 27.54
CA ARG A 332 -19.31 -26.88 28.81
C ARG A 332 -18.55 -27.79 29.75
N ARG A 333 -17.37 -27.35 30.18
CA ARG A 333 -16.65 -28.01 31.27
C ARG A 333 -17.39 -27.72 32.58
N VAL A 334 -17.35 -28.64 33.54
CA VAL A 334 -18.01 -28.49 34.85
C VAL A 334 -17.61 -27.14 35.48
N GLY A 335 -18.60 -26.30 35.77
CA GLY A 335 -18.41 -24.94 36.33
C GLY A 335 -17.87 -23.88 35.35
N GLY A 336 -17.55 -24.23 34.11
CA GLY A 336 -16.99 -23.34 33.09
C GLY A 336 -18.03 -22.62 32.21
N PRO A 337 -17.59 -21.69 31.35
CA PRO A 337 -18.44 -21.08 30.33
C PRO A 337 -18.79 -22.07 29.22
N LEU A 338 -19.92 -21.81 28.55
CA LEU A 338 -20.35 -22.57 27.37
C LEU A 338 -19.53 -22.17 26.15
N TYR A 339 -19.01 -23.16 25.44
CA TYR A 339 -18.28 -22.99 24.19
C TYR A 339 -19.02 -23.68 23.04
N ILE A 340 -18.92 -23.08 21.86
CA ILE A 340 -19.54 -23.55 20.62
C ILE A 340 -18.42 -23.92 19.67
N TYR A 341 -18.37 -25.20 19.30
CA TYR A 341 -17.39 -25.73 18.37
C TYR A 341 -18.09 -26.00 17.04
N PRO A 342 -17.77 -25.26 15.97
CA PRO A 342 -18.23 -25.61 14.64
C PRO A 342 -17.53 -26.91 14.21
N VAL A 343 -18.31 -27.88 13.73
CA VAL A 343 -17.81 -29.19 13.29
C VAL A 343 -18.10 -29.33 11.81
N ASN A 344 -17.05 -29.55 11.01
CA ASN A 344 -17.11 -29.71 9.56
C ASN A 344 -17.75 -28.52 8.80
N LEU A 345 -17.66 -27.30 9.34
CA LEU A 345 -18.20 -26.10 8.69
C LEU A 345 -17.11 -25.33 7.93
N PRO A 346 -17.30 -25.04 6.62
CA PRO A 346 -16.33 -24.29 5.85
C PRO A 346 -16.16 -22.85 6.39
N GLY A 347 -14.93 -22.38 6.47
CA GLY A 347 -14.60 -21.03 6.95
C GLY A 347 -14.68 -20.85 8.48
N SER A 348 -15.05 -21.89 9.21
CA SER A 348 -14.94 -21.89 10.67
C SER A 348 -13.51 -22.26 11.08
N GLY A 349 -12.89 -21.48 11.96
CA GLY A 349 -11.60 -21.88 12.54
C GLY A 349 -11.80 -23.05 13.49
N ASP A 350 -10.77 -23.85 13.72
CA ASP A 350 -10.79 -25.02 14.62
C ASP A 350 -10.93 -24.65 16.13
N GLY A 351 -11.29 -23.41 16.45
CA GLY A 351 -11.32 -22.88 17.81
C GLY A 351 -12.70 -22.95 18.49
N PRO A 352 -12.74 -23.02 19.82
CA PRO A 352 -13.96 -22.76 20.58
C PRO A 352 -14.39 -21.31 20.43
N TYR A 353 -15.68 -21.07 20.22
CA TYR A 353 -16.26 -19.74 20.24
C TYR A 353 -17.15 -19.60 21.48
N ARG A 354 -17.07 -18.45 22.17
CA ARG A 354 -18.21 -18.05 22.99
C ARG A 354 -19.33 -17.61 22.07
N TRP A 355 -20.56 -17.58 22.59
CA TRP A 355 -21.70 -17.14 21.80
C TRP A 355 -21.48 -15.75 21.19
N GLU A 356 -20.92 -14.84 21.97
CA GLU A 356 -20.65 -13.45 21.59
C GLU A 356 -19.56 -13.33 20.52
N ASP A 357 -18.61 -14.26 20.51
CA ASP A 357 -17.49 -14.33 19.56
C ASP A 357 -17.87 -15.09 18.28
N LEU A 358 -19.01 -15.77 18.26
CA LEU A 358 -19.46 -16.56 17.12
C LEU A 358 -19.92 -15.62 15.98
N PRO A 359 -19.52 -15.85 14.71
CA PRO A 359 -19.95 -15.01 13.59
C PRO A 359 -21.48 -14.87 13.50
N SER A 360 -21.98 -13.67 13.19
CA SER A 360 -23.44 -13.38 13.15
C SER A 360 -24.22 -14.29 12.20
N SER A 361 -23.60 -14.74 11.10
CA SER A 361 -24.18 -15.74 10.18
C SER A 361 -24.40 -17.09 10.87
N HIS A 362 -23.42 -17.53 11.67
CA HIS A 362 -23.50 -18.76 12.44
C HIS A 362 -24.49 -18.62 13.60
N GLN A 363 -24.53 -17.49 14.29
CA GLN A 363 -25.55 -17.21 15.30
C GLN A 363 -26.96 -17.24 14.71
N ALA A 364 -27.17 -16.61 13.54
CA ALA A 364 -28.46 -16.63 12.85
C ALA A 364 -28.85 -18.06 12.43
N GLN A 365 -27.89 -18.85 11.98
CA GLN A 365 -28.10 -20.24 11.61
C GLN A 365 -28.44 -21.11 12.82
N LEU A 366 -27.74 -20.93 13.94
CA LEU A 366 -28.02 -21.60 15.22
C LEU A 366 -29.40 -21.22 15.77
N LYS A 367 -29.78 -19.94 15.71
CA LYS A 367 -31.14 -19.49 16.09
C LYS A 367 -32.24 -20.14 15.26
N LYS A 368 -31.96 -20.54 14.03
CA LYS A 368 -32.92 -21.25 13.15
C LYS A 368 -32.92 -22.77 13.37
N SER A 369 -31.78 -23.35 13.75
CA SER A 369 -31.59 -24.81 13.81
C SER A 369 -31.70 -25.41 15.21
N VAL A 370 -31.63 -24.60 16.26
CA VAL A 370 -31.66 -25.06 17.66
C VAL A 370 -32.90 -24.48 18.34
N GLU A 371 -33.94 -25.32 18.44
CA GLU A 371 -35.31 -24.95 18.87
C GLU A 371 -35.38 -24.26 20.25
N ASN A 372 -34.43 -24.56 21.15
CA ASN A 372 -34.38 -24.00 22.51
C ASN A 372 -33.26 -22.98 22.76
N LEU A 373 -32.50 -22.59 21.72
CA LEU A 373 -31.37 -21.68 21.89
C LEU A 373 -31.77 -20.32 22.46
N LYS A 374 -32.93 -19.79 22.03
CA LYS A 374 -33.47 -18.52 22.56
C LYS A 374 -33.79 -18.61 24.04
N LYS A 375 -34.32 -19.75 24.51
CA LYS A 375 -34.62 -19.99 25.94
C LYS A 375 -33.33 -20.12 26.74
N ALA A 376 -32.33 -20.86 26.25
CA ALA A 376 -31.02 -20.97 26.87
C ALA A 376 -30.32 -19.59 26.97
N GLN A 377 -30.43 -18.76 25.93
CA GLN A 377 -29.89 -17.40 25.94
C GLN A 377 -30.64 -16.50 26.95
N ALA A 378 -31.98 -16.55 26.98
CA ALA A 378 -32.80 -15.72 27.88
C ALA A 378 -32.61 -16.07 29.36
N ASN A 379 -32.41 -17.35 29.67
CA ASN A 379 -32.21 -17.84 31.05
C ASN A 379 -30.75 -17.78 31.51
N GLY A 380 -29.86 -17.22 30.69
CA GLY A 380 -28.42 -17.25 30.87
C GLY A 380 -27.82 -18.60 30.51
N TRP A 381 -26.63 -18.58 29.87
CA TRP A 381 -25.93 -19.79 29.41
C TRP A 381 -25.58 -20.78 30.54
N SER A 382 -25.63 -20.36 31.80
CA SER A 382 -25.38 -21.21 32.97
C SER A 382 -26.43 -22.32 33.16
N LYS A 383 -27.63 -22.15 32.60
CA LYS A 383 -28.72 -23.13 32.63
C LYS A 383 -28.97 -23.81 31.27
N ALA A 384 -28.06 -23.63 30.30
CA ALA A 384 -28.24 -24.14 28.95
C ALA A 384 -28.46 -25.67 28.91
N GLU A 385 -27.78 -26.42 29.79
CA GLU A 385 -27.92 -27.88 29.94
C GLU A 385 -29.37 -28.35 30.20
N HIS A 386 -30.22 -27.53 30.85
CA HIS A 386 -31.62 -27.85 31.11
C HIS A 386 -32.53 -27.64 29.90
N HIS A 387 -32.07 -26.90 28.89
CA HIS A 387 -32.89 -26.48 27.75
C HIS A 387 -32.39 -27.03 26.42
N MET A 388 -31.11 -27.39 26.36
CA MET A 388 -30.45 -27.92 25.18
C MET A 388 -29.39 -28.93 25.58
N GLY A 389 -29.12 -29.90 24.70
CA GLY A 389 -28.00 -30.81 24.89
C GLY A 389 -26.69 -30.02 24.94
N VAL A 390 -25.93 -30.21 26.01
CA VAL A 390 -24.60 -29.66 26.17
C VAL A 390 -23.69 -30.83 26.56
N SER A 391 -22.51 -30.86 25.96
CA SER A 391 -21.52 -31.91 26.19
C SER A 391 -20.50 -31.50 27.24
N PRO A 392 -20.06 -32.42 28.12
CA PRO A 392 -18.92 -32.16 29.00
C PRO A 392 -17.59 -32.19 28.23
N THR A 393 -17.54 -32.89 27.09
CA THR A 393 -16.31 -33.10 26.31
C THR A 393 -16.50 -32.81 24.82
N GLN A 394 -15.43 -32.31 24.20
CA GLN A 394 -15.38 -32.11 22.76
C GLN A 394 -15.42 -33.48 22.06
N GLY A 395 -16.50 -33.74 21.31
CA GLY A 395 -16.66 -34.97 20.52
C GLY A 395 -17.78 -35.90 20.99
N SER A 396 -18.40 -35.65 22.15
CA SER A 396 -19.62 -36.38 22.50
C SER A 396 -20.78 -35.94 21.59
N ARG A 397 -21.62 -36.91 21.23
CA ARG A 397 -22.81 -36.70 20.39
C ARG A 397 -23.89 -35.91 21.14
N ASN A 398 -23.86 -35.92 22.46
CA ASN A 398 -24.74 -35.13 23.30
C ASN A 398 -24.33 -33.66 23.17
N GLY A 399 -25.20 -32.83 22.60
CA GLY A 399 -24.94 -31.41 22.33
C GLY A 399 -24.43 -31.09 20.92
N PHE A 400 -24.41 -32.08 20.01
CA PHE A 400 -24.17 -31.83 18.60
C PHE A 400 -25.47 -31.49 17.85
N TYR A 401 -25.58 -30.25 17.40
CA TYR A 401 -26.71 -29.74 16.60
C TYR A 401 -26.34 -29.71 15.13
N ARG A 402 -26.96 -30.59 14.35
CA ARG A 402 -26.79 -30.64 12.90
C ARG A 402 -27.49 -29.48 12.21
N LEU A 403 -26.85 -28.99 11.16
CA LEU A 403 -27.45 -28.00 10.30
C LEU A 403 -28.34 -28.66 9.24
N PRO A 404 -29.52 -28.07 8.93
CA PRO A 404 -30.36 -28.52 7.83
C PRO A 404 -29.55 -28.55 6.52
N GLY A 405 -29.66 -29.66 5.77
CA GLY A 405 -28.92 -29.88 4.53
C GLY A 405 -27.54 -30.56 4.69
N PHE A 406 -27.08 -30.80 5.92
CA PHE A 406 -25.83 -31.52 6.21
C PHE A 406 -26.11 -32.81 6.98
N ALA A 407 -26.97 -33.65 6.41
CA ALA A 407 -27.35 -34.93 7.00
C ALA A 407 -26.15 -35.89 7.14
N LYS A 408 -26.34 -36.94 7.94
CA LYS A 408 -25.38 -38.05 7.95
C LYS A 408 -25.28 -38.63 6.55
N ASP A 409 -24.07 -38.89 6.10
CA ASP A 409 -23.82 -39.49 4.79
C ASP A 409 -22.68 -40.49 4.87
N GLU A 410 -22.64 -41.41 3.90
CA GLU A 410 -21.52 -42.31 3.70
C GLU A 410 -20.75 -41.85 2.47
N ILE A 411 -19.49 -41.50 2.67
CA ILE A 411 -18.58 -41.17 1.58
C ILE A 411 -17.81 -42.44 1.22
N ILE A 412 -18.15 -43.06 0.09
CA ILE A 412 -17.43 -44.23 -0.43
C ILE A 412 -16.30 -43.74 -1.32
N VAL A 413 -15.07 -43.98 -0.90
CA VAL A 413 -13.88 -43.71 -1.71
C VAL A 413 -13.68 -44.90 -2.64
N LYS A 414 -13.70 -44.64 -3.95
CA LYS A 414 -13.45 -45.63 -5.00
C LYS A 414 -12.12 -45.36 -5.69
N GLN A 415 -11.44 -46.42 -6.11
CA GLN A 415 -10.15 -46.37 -6.80
C GLN A 415 -10.23 -47.02 -8.17
N ARG A 416 -9.56 -46.42 -9.17
CA ARG A 416 -9.29 -47.01 -10.49
C ARG A 416 -7.85 -46.66 -10.89
N GLY A 417 -6.94 -47.63 -10.83
CA GLY A 417 -5.50 -47.37 -10.99
C GLY A 417 -5.00 -46.42 -9.89
N ASN A 418 -4.42 -45.28 -10.27
CA ASN A 418 -3.95 -44.25 -9.34
C ASN A 418 -4.97 -43.14 -9.05
N ASP A 419 -6.16 -43.21 -9.67
CA ASP A 419 -7.21 -42.22 -9.50
C ASP A 419 -8.18 -42.62 -8.39
N PHE A 420 -8.62 -41.63 -7.63
CA PHE A 420 -9.62 -41.79 -6.57
C PHE A 420 -10.83 -40.88 -6.83
N ARG A 421 -12.03 -41.43 -6.63
CA ARG A 421 -13.29 -40.70 -6.66
C ARG A 421 -14.07 -40.94 -5.37
N PHE A 422 -14.91 -39.99 -5.03
CA PHE A 422 -15.71 -39.98 -3.82
C PHE A 422 -17.17 -40.04 -4.22
N GLU A 423 -17.82 -41.12 -3.84
CA GLU A 423 -19.25 -41.30 -3.98
C GLU A 423 -19.92 -40.86 -2.67
N TYR A 424 -20.89 -39.96 -2.75
CA TYR A 424 -21.66 -39.49 -1.61
C TYR A 424 -23.14 -39.36 -1.98
N SER A 425 -24.05 -39.41 -1.01
CA SER A 425 -25.49 -39.27 -1.26
C SER A 425 -25.89 -37.81 -1.25
N GLN A 426 -26.39 -37.31 -2.37
CA GLN A 426 -26.97 -35.97 -2.39
C GLN A 426 -28.42 -36.07 -1.90
N ALA A 427 -28.69 -35.55 -0.69
CA ALA A 427 -30.04 -35.47 -0.17
C ALA A 427 -30.87 -34.48 -1.00
N GLY A 428 -31.67 -35.01 -1.94
CA GLY A 428 -32.69 -34.28 -2.68
C GLY A 428 -34.09 -34.59 -2.15
N LEU A 429 -35.07 -33.75 -2.49
CA LEU A 429 -36.44 -33.79 -1.95
C LEU A 429 -37.22 -35.11 -2.21
N LEU A 430 -36.81 -36.00 -3.12
CA LEU A 430 -37.61 -37.19 -3.47
C LEU A 430 -36.86 -38.51 -3.74
N ARG A 431 -35.55 -38.54 -4.02
CA ARG A 431 -34.73 -39.78 -4.09
C ARG A 431 -33.26 -39.45 -3.80
N SER A 432 -32.58 -40.26 -2.98
CA SER A 432 -31.14 -40.15 -2.76
C SER A 432 -30.39 -40.62 -4.01
N SER A 433 -29.86 -39.70 -4.81
CA SER A 433 -28.92 -40.05 -5.87
C SER A 433 -27.50 -40.05 -5.32
N ARG A 434 -26.75 -41.11 -5.62
CA ARG A 434 -25.32 -41.17 -5.30
C ARG A 434 -24.53 -40.53 -6.43
N LYS A 435 -23.65 -39.58 -6.11
CA LYS A 435 -22.81 -38.89 -7.08
C LYS A 435 -21.35 -39.27 -6.84
N THR A 436 -20.70 -39.84 -7.87
CA THR A 436 -19.27 -40.19 -7.82
C THR A 436 -18.44 -39.08 -8.47
N VAL A 437 -17.70 -38.30 -7.67
CA VAL A 437 -16.96 -37.10 -8.12
C VAL A 437 -15.48 -37.16 -7.74
N PRO A 438 -14.57 -36.46 -8.44
CA PRO A 438 -13.22 -36.25 -7.94
C PRO A 438 -13.23 -35.41 -6.66
N PHE A 439 -12.15 -35.46 -5.87
CA PHE A 439 -12.04 -34.71 -4.61
C PHE A 439 -12.30 -33.20 -4.77
N SER A 440 -11.85 -32.60 -5.89
CA SER A 440 -12.03 -31.18 -6.20
C SER A 440 -13.50 -30.76 -6.38
N GLU A 441 -14.39 -31.71 -6.66
CA GLU A 441 -15.82 -31.47 -6.90
C GLU A 441 -16.70 -31.89 -5.71
N LEU A 442 -16.12 -32.43 -4.64
CA LEU A 442 -16.85 -32.66 -3.40
C LEU A 442 -17.39 -31.33 -2.85
N PRO A 443 -18.60 -31.32 -2.26
CA PRO A 443 -19.06 -30.21 -1.44
C PRO A 443 -18.01 -29.82 -0.38
N GLU A 444 -17.83 -28.52 -0.13
CA GLU A 444 -16.75 -28.02 0.74
C GLU A 444 -16.73 -28.65 2.14
N HIS A 445 -17.90 -28.91 2.73
CA HIS A 445 -18.00 -29.58 4.03
C HIS A 445 -17.51 -31.04 3.99
N LEU A 446 -17.76 -31.78 2.89
CA LEU A 446 -17.25 -33.14 2.69
C LEU A 446 -15.75 -33.13 2.38
N LYS A 447 -15.25 -32.13 1.63
CA LYS A 447 -13.80 -31.93 1.43
C LYS A 447 -13.07 -31.71 2.75
N LEU A 448 -13.62 -30.84 3.60
CA LEU A 448 -13.06 -30.54 4.91
C LEU A 448 -13.05 -31.81 5.79
N TYR A 449 -14.17 -32.53 5.82
CA TYR A 449 -14.27 -33.79 6.55
C TYR A 449 -13.27 -34.85 6.06
N ALA A 450 -13.21 -35.11 4.75
CA ALA A 450 -12.27 -36.07 4.16
C ALA A 450 -10.80 -35.67 4.39
N SER A 451 -10.50 -34.37 4.37
CA SER A 451 -9.16 -33.85 4.70
C SER A 451 -8.78 -34.06 6.16
N ASN A 452 -9.73 -33.82 7.08
CA ASN A 452 -9.55 -34.02 8.52
C ASN A 452 -9.48 -35.52 8.88
N TYR A 453 -10.14 -36.37 8.09
CA TYR A 453 -10.04 -37.82 8.22
C TYR A 453 -8.62 -38.29 7.87
N VAL A 454 -8.07 -37.88 6.72
CA VAL A 454 -6.69 -38.23 6.33
C VAL A 454 -5.64 -37.67 7.29
N ALA A 455 -5.87 -36.50 7.88
CA ALA A 455 -4.97 -35.96 8.90
C ALA A 455 -4.89 -36.85 10.15
N ARG A 456 -6.00 -37.54 10.49
CA ARG A 456 -6.08 -38.47 11.63
C ARG A 456 -5.68 -39.91 11.28
N HIS A 457 -5.85 -40.29 10.01
CA HIS A 457 -5.56 -41.63 9.49
C HIS A 457 -4.61 -41.51 8.29
N PRO A 458 -3.31 -41.21 8.53
CA PRO A 458 -2.34 -40.98 7.45
C PRO A 458 -2.04 -42.24 6.62
N ASP A 459 -2.40 -43.41 7.12
CA ASP A 459 -2.19 -44.76 6.58
C ASP A 459 -3.18 -45.14 5.48
N VAL A 460 -4.30 -44.41 5.30
CA VAL A 460 -5.27 -44.79 4.26
C VAL A 460 -4.67 -44.66 2.85
N PRO A 461 -4.97 -45.58 1.90
CA PRO A 461 -4.31 -45.63 0.58
C PRO A 461 -4.39 -44.33 -0.23
N TRP A 462 -5.51 -43.61 -0.07
CA TRP A 462 -5.80 -42.36 -0.75
C TRP A 462 -5.25 -41.11 -0.03
N ALA A 463 -4.64 -41.27 1.15
CA ALA A 463 -3.93 -40.19 1.86
C ALA A 463 -2.81 -39.60 1.00
N SER A 464 -2.12 -40.44 0.21
CA SER A 464 -1.07 -39.99 -0.72
C SER A 464 -1.63 -39.09 -1.81
N VAL A 465 -2.88 -39.30 -2.24
CA VAL A 465 -3.56 -38.48 -3.24
C VAL A 465 -4.08 -37.20 -2.63
N LEU A 466 -4.61 -37.20 -1.40
CA LEU A 466 -4.89 -35.92 -0.71
C LEU A 466 -3.63 -35.14 -0.36
N ARG A 467 -2.52 -35.81 -0.01
CA ARG A 467 -1.22 -35.14 0.18
C ARG A 467 -0.69 -34.60 -1.15
N ARG A 468 -0.80 -35.35 -2.25
CA ARG A 468 -0.44 -34.88 -3.59
C ARG A 468 -1.35 -33.77 -4.07
N LEU A 469 -2.65 -33.80 -3.79
CA LEU A 469 -3.58 -32.72 -4.07
C LEU A 469 -3.38 -31.55 -3.11
N ARG A 470 -2.91 -31.72 -1.87
CA ARG A 470 -2.44 -30.59 -1.03
C ARG A 470 -1.09 -30.03 -1.50
N LYS A 471 -0.26 -30.85 -2.16
CA LYS A 471 1.01 -30.44 -2.77
C LYS A 471 0.83 -29.85 -4.18
N ARG A 472 -0.20 -30.26 -4.93
CA ARG A 472 -0.49 -29.87 -6.33
C ARG A 472 -1.65 -28.88 -6.45
N ALA A 473 -2.67 -28.98 -5.60
CA ALA A 473 -3.47 -27.80 -5.31
C ALA A 473 -2.56 -26.91 -4.46
N PRO A 474 -2.20 -25.71 -4.94
CA PRO A 474 -1.53 -24.76 -4.06
C PRO A 474 -2.41 -24.62 -2.83
N ALA A 475 -1.85 -24.91 -1.64
CA ALA A 475 -2.55 -24.83 -0.36
C ALA A 475 -3.50 -23.62 -0.39
N GLY A 476 -4.81 -23.88 -0.30
CA GLY A 476 -5.96 -23.01 -0.61
C GLY A 476 -5.79 -21.49 -0.50
N SER A 477 -4.91 -20.92 -1.30
CA SER A 477 -4.75 -19.50 -1.52
C SER A 477 -4.49 -19.37 -3.01
N SER A 478 -5.56 -19.17 -3.76
CA SER A 478 -5.63 -18.80 -5.17
C SER A 478 -4.68 -17.67 -5.60
N SER A 479 -3.92 -17.08 -4.68
CA SER A 479 -3.02 -15.98 -4.90
C SER A 479 -1.57 -16.42 -5.23
N GLY A 480 -1.17 -17.68 -4.98
CA GLY A 480 0.20 -18.17 -5.21
C GLY A 480 1.26 -17.56 -4.27
N TRP A 481 0.84 -17.10 -3.09
CA TRP A 481 1.73 -16.53 -2.07
C TRP A 481 2.04 -17.57 -1.00
N GLN A 482 3.32 -17.79 -0.70
CA GLN A 482 3.79 -18.67 0.36
C GLN A 482 4.07 -17.84 1.61
N GLN A 483 3.51 -18.22 2.76
CA GLN A 483 3.90 -17.63 4.03
C GLN A 483 5.32 -18.09 4.39
N ILE A 484 6.21 -17.14 4.64
CA ILE A 484 7.62 -17.39 4.97
C ILE A 484 7.97 -17.02 6.42
N ASP A 485 7.15 -16.19 7.06
CA ASP A 485 7.42 -15.69 8.41
C ASP A 485 6.12 -15.25 9.11
N SER A 486 6.16 -15.15 10.44
CA SER A 486 5.05 -14.72 11.29
C SER A 486 5.56 -13.80 12.40
N LEU A 487 5.30 -12.50 12.26
CA LEU A 487 5.80 -11.48 13.19
C LEU A 487 4.74 -11.20 14.27
N ARG A 488 5.10 -11.38 15.54
CA ARG A 488 4.19 -11.13 16.67
C ARG A 488 4.17 -9.64 17.04
N TYR A 489 3.24 -8.88 16.47
CA TYR A 489 3.03 -7.48 16.82
C TYR A 489 2.38 -7.37 18.22
N PRO A 490 3.05 -6.77 19.22
CA PRO A 490 2.54 -6.72 20.59
C PRO A 490 1.44 -5.68 20.81
N GLY A 491 1.11 -4.89 19.79
CA GLY A 491 0.16 -3.79 19.88
C GLY A 491 0.82 -2.44 20.17
N ALA A 492 0.18 -1.34 19.77
CA ALA A 492 0.60 0.02 20.09
C ALA A 492 -0.53 0.80 20.76
N GLY A 493 -0.16 1.70 21.66
CA GLY A 493 -1.10 2.55 22.36
C GLY A 493 -0.44 3.21 23.56
N TYR A 494 -1.06 3.11 24.74
CA TYR A 494 -0.58 3.76 25.95
C TYR A 494 -0.49 2.78 27.10
N ASN A 495 0.65 2.76 27.79
CA ASN A 495 0.76 2.14 29.09
C ASN A 495 0.44 3.19 30.16
N ILE A 496 -0.57 2.92 30.98
CA ILE A 496 -1.00 3.85 32.02
C ILE A 496 -0.41 3.41 33.35
N VAL A 497 0.40 4.26 33.96
CA VAL A 497 1.07 4.00 35.24
C VAL A 497 0.64 5.06 36.24
N ARG A 498 0.36 4.66 37.48
CA ARG A 498 0.08 5.60 38.57
C ARG A 498 1.37 5.98 39.29
N SER A 499 1.62 7.28 39.43
CA SER A 499 2.71 7.81 40.26
C SER A 499 2.21 8.99 41.06
N ARG A 500 2.47 9.01 42.38
CA ARG A 500 2.16 10.12 43.29
C ARG A 500 0.74 10.72 43.12
N ASN A 501 -0.28 9.86 43.02
CA ASN A 501 -1.67 10.25 42.78
C ASN A 501 -1.88 11.04 41.47
N LYS A 502 -1.16 10.66 40.42
CA LYS A 502 -1.42 11.07 39.04
C LYS A 502 -1.28 9.88 38.12
N LEU A 503 -2.04 9.89 37.03
CA LEU A 503 -1.87 8.93 35.94
C LEU A 503 -0.87 9.49 34.94
N HIS A 504 0.12 8.68 34.61
CA HIS A 504 1.10 8.96 33.57
C HIS A 504 0.84 8.03 32.39
N PHE A 505 0.83 8.62 31.20
CA PHE A 505 0.54 7.97 29.94
C PHE A 505 1.86 7.80 29.17
N TYR A 506 2.32 6.56 29.08
CA TYR A 506 3.53 6.20 28.36
C TYR A 506 3.14 5.73 26.96
N PRO A 507 3.45 6.48 25.88
CA PRO A 507 3.16 6.01 24.53
C PRO A 507 4.01 4.77 24.20
N VAL A 508 3.36 3.65 23.94
CA VAL A 508 4.01 2.40 23.54
C VAL A 508 3.85 2.23 22.03
N LEU A 509 4.95 2.44 21.30
CA LEU A 509 5.04 2.15 19.88
C LEU A 509 6.13 1.09 19.66
N PRO A 510 5.76 -0.18 19.39
CA PRO A 510 6.72 -1.26 19.23
C PRO A 510 7.76 -0.92 18.15
N GLY A 511 9.03 -1.04 18.50
CA GLY A 511 10.13 -0.76 17.58
C GLY A 511 10.50 0.70 17.41
N SER A 512 9.93 1.60 18.20
CA SER A 512 10.37 2.99 18.24
C SER A 512 11.54 3.14 19.21
N ASP A 513 12.69 3.62 18.70
CA ASP A 513 13.85 3.98 19.53
C ASP A 513 13.64 5.28 20.32
N ARG A 514 12.51 5.98 20.12
CA ARG A 514 12.21 7.21 20.84
C ARG A 514 12.08 6.90 22.33
N ALA A 515 12.85 7.62 23.15
CA ALA A 515 12.68 7.62 24.59
C ALA A 515 11.21 7.89 24.94
N VAL A 516 10.62 6.98 25.71
CA VAL A 516 9.22 7.09 26.10
C VAL A 516 9.12 8.11 27.23
N VAL A 517 8.76 9.35 26.89
CA VAL A 517 8.54 10.41 27.88
C VAL A 517 7.14 10.25 28.46
N PRO A 518 6.99 10.07 29.79
CA PRO A 518 5.68 10.05 30.43
C PRO A 518 5.00 11.40 30.28
N ARG A 519 3.70 11.39 29.97
CA ARG A 519 2.88 12.60 29.93
C ARG A 519 1.72 12.49 30.91
N THR A 520 1.34 13.59 31.56
CA THR A 520 0.06 13.65 32.29
C THR A 520 -1.09 13.78 31.30
N TRP A 521 -2.33 13.64 31.78
CA TRP A 521 -3.52 13.78 30.92
C TRP A 521 -3.56 15.15 30.23
N GLU A 522 -3.19 16.21 30.94
CA GLU A 522 -3.19 17.60 30.45
C GLU A 522 -2.10 17.86 29.40
N GLU A 523 -1.01 17.08 29.43
CA GLU A 523 0.11 17.16 28.49
C GLU A 523 -0.13 16.35 27.20
N LEU A 524 -1.17 15.50 27.17
CA LEU A 524 -1.58 14.80 25.96
C LEU A 524 -2.27 15.76 24.99
N HIS A 525 -2.01 15.59 23.70
CA HIS A 525 -2.78 16.31 22.68
C HIS A 525 -4.25 15.91 22.73
N ARG A 526 -5.14 16.84 22.36
CA ARG A 526 -6.60 16.60 22.35
C ARG A 526 -7.00 15.37 21.55
N ALA A 527 -6.34 15.13 20.40
CA ALA A 527 -6.55 13.93 19.59
C ALA A 527 -6.16 12.62 20.31
N GLU A 528 -5.10 12.65 21.13
CA GLU A 528 -4.66 11.50 21.93
C GLU A 528 -5.63 11.25 23.10
N GLN A 529 -6.12 12.31 23.74
CA GLN A 529 -7.16 12.22 24.76
C GLN A 529 -8.44 11.59 24.20
N ASP A 530 -8.86 12.01 23.01
CA ASP A 530 -10.05 11.47 22.34
C ASP A 530 -9.85 10.00 21.91
N GLU A 531 -8.65 9.64 21.45
CA GLU A 531 -8.29 8.23 21.16
C GLU A 531 -8.32 7.36 22.43
N LEU A 532 -7.85 7.88 23.57
CA LEU A 532 -7.92 7.20 24.87
C LEU A 532 -9.35 7.09 25.39
N ARG A 533 -10.19 8.12 25.23
CA ARG A 533 -11.63 8.06 25.57
C ARG A 533 -12.36 7.01 24.76
N ALA A 534 -12.03 6.88 23.48
CA ALA A 534 -12.60 5.86 22.62
C ALA A 534 -12.15 4.44 23.01
N SER A 535 -10.90 4.29 23.48
CA SER A 535 -10.30 2.99 23.78
C SER A 535 -10.56 2.51 25.23
N ILE A 536 -10.79 3.43 26.17
CA ILE A 536 -10.84 3.14 27.61
C ILE A 536 -12.12 3.72 28.21
N SER A 537 -13.09 2.86 28.48
CA SER A 537 -14.29 3.27 29.19
C SER A 537 -13.92 3.81 30.58
N LYS A 538 -14.49 4.96 30.98
CA LYS A 538 -14.29 5.60 32.30
C LYS A 538 -12.92 6.27 32.50
N ILE A 539 -12.10 6.49 31.47
CA ILE A 539 -10.82 7.21 31.62
C ILE A 539 -11.00 8.60 32.23
N ASP A 540 -12.03 9.36 31.82
CA ASP A 540 -12.30 10.69 32.38
C ASP A 540 -12.62 10.63 33.89
N LYS A 541 -13.26 9.55 34.38
CA LYS A 541 -13.50 9.36 35.82
C LYS A 541 -12.20 9.08 36.57
N ALA A 542 -11.36 8.21 36.02
CA ALA A 542 -10.06 7.89 36.61
C ALA A 542 -9.14 9.13 36.66
N VAL A 543 -9.15 9.96 35.61
CA VAL A 543 -8.41 11.23 35.56
C VAL A 543 -8.99 12.24 36.54
N LYS A 544 -10.32 12.44 36.57
CA LYS A 544 -10.98 13.40 37.47
C LYS A 544 -10.72 13.13 38.95
N ASN A 545 -10.57 11.85 39.33
CA ASN A 545 -10.22 11.45 40.70
C ASN A 545 -8.71 11.59 41.02
N GLY A 546 -7.92 12.21 40.13
CA GLY A 546 -6.47 12.30 40.28
C GLY A 546 -5.82 10.91 40.30
N GLY A 547 -6.35 9.95 39.55
CA GLY A 547 -5.87 8.57 39.59
C GLY A 547 -6.09 7.83 40.92
N ARG A 548 -6.75 8.44 41.92
CA ARG A 548 -7.14 7.73 43.16
C ARG A 548 -8.20 6.70 42.80
N ASN A 549 -7.98 5.47 43.26
CA ASN A 549 -8.82 4.31 42.93
C ASN A 549 -8.95 4.07 41.42
N ALA A 550 -7.96 4.50 40.61
CA ALA A 550 -7.98 4.25 39.18
C ALA A 550 -8.06 2.75 38.87
N GLU A 551 -7.45 1.90 39.69
CA GLU A 551 -7.51 0.44 39.54
C GLU A 551 -8.95 -0.12 39.60
N GLN A 552 -9.90 0.60 40.21
CA GLN A 552 -11.32 0.23 40.25
C GLN A 552 -12.08 0.56 38.95
N HIS A 553 -11.46 1.34 38.06
CA HIS A 553 -12.10 1.86 36.85
C HIS A 553 -11.39 1.45 35.56
N ILE A 554 -10.06 1.39 35.62
CA ILE A 554 -9.17 1.06 34.52
C ILE A 554 -8.03 0.17 35.06
N GLN A 555 -7.46 -0.67 34.21
CA GLN A 555 -6.21 -1.37 34.48
C GLN A 555 -5.08 -0.35 34.51
N VAL A 556 -4.26 -0.38 35.55
CA VAL A 556 -3.11 0.49 35.71
C VAL A 556 -1.89 -0.39 35.94
N SER A 557 -0.84 -0.15 35.17
CA SER A 557 0.43 -0.83 35.31
C SER A 557 1.18 -0.34 36.55
N GLN A 558 1.90 -1.24 37.22
CA GLN A 558 2.75 -0.89 38.35
C GLN A 558 3.97 -0.06 37.92
N HIS A 559 4.50 -0.35 36.74
CA HIS A 559 5.64 0.35 36.13
C HIS A 559 5.53 0.32 34.59
N PHE A 560 6.33 1.12 33.90
CA PHE A 560 6.23 1.27 32.43
C PHE A 560 6.50 -0.03 31.65
N GLY A 561 7.27 -0.97 32.20
CA GLY A 561 7.52 -2.29 31.60
C GLY A 561 6.40 -3.31 31.78
N ASP A 562 5.44 -3.05 32.67
CA ASP A 562 4.30 -3.94 32.91
C ASP A 562 3.29 -3.78 31.78
N ARG A 563 2.78 -4.90 31.27
CA ARG A 563 1.80 -4.92 30.16
C ARG A 563 0.36 -4.91 30.64
N ASN A 564 0.11 -5.09 31.94
CA ASN A 564 -1.24 -5.21 32.47
C ASN A 564 -2.08 -3.92 32.32
N GLY A 565 -1.45 -2.75 32.20
CA GLY A 565 -2.08 -1.46 31.90
C GLY A 565 -1.83 -0.96 30.47
N LEU A 566 -1.47 -1.84 29.54
CA LEU A 566 -1.31 -1.49 28.13
C LEU A 566 -2.68 -1.42 27.44
N TYR A 567 -3.09 -0.22 27.09
CA TYR A 567 -4.27 0.02 26.25
C TYR A 567 -3.86 0.23 24.82
N THR A 568 -4.19 -0.73 23.96
CA THR A 568 -3.98 -0.60 22.52
C THR A 568 -5.04 0.30 21.91
N THR A 569 -4.63 1.23 21.06
CA THR A 569 -5.59 2.09 20.38
C THR A 569 -6.28 1.37 19.22
N GLN A 570 -7.42 1.91 18.76
CA GLN A 570 -8.23 1.24 17.74
C GLN A 570 -7.41 0.92 16.49
N GLY A 571 -7.40 -0.36 16.10
CA GLY A 571 -6.60 -0.84 14.97
C GLY A 571 -5.13 -1.12 15.24
N ARG A 572 -4.70 -1.00 16.50
CA ARG A 572 -3.33 -1.25 16.93
C ARG A 572 -3.24 -2.35 17.99
N SER A 573 -4.24 -3.23 18.05
CA SER A 573 -4.26 -4.38 18.96
C SER A 573 -3.13 -5.38 18.64
N ALA A 574 -2.76 -6.19 19.63
CA ALA A 574 -1.78 -7.25 19.44
C ALA A 574 -2.28 -8.28 18.41
N HIS A 575 -1.47 -8.60 17.41
CA HIS A 575 -1.80 -9.59 16.39
C HIS A 575 -0.55 -10.15 15.71
N THR A 576 -0.73 -11.17 14.87
CA THR A 576 0.36 -11.72 14.06
C THR A 576 0.32 -11.13 12.66
N ILE A 577 1.45 -10.62 12.18
CA ILE A 577 1.63 -10.18 10.80
C ILE A 577 2.27 -11.33 10.03
N ALA A 578 1.55 -11.92 9.08
CA ALA A 578 2.13 -12.96 8.23
C ALA A 578 2.90 -12.32 7.07
N VAL A 579 4.15 -12.73 6.88
CA VAL A 579 4.97 -12.30 5.75
C VAL A 579 4.81 -13.33 4.64
N LEU A 580 4.33 -12.86 3.50
CA LEU A 580 4.00 -13.67 2.34
C LEU A 580 5.00 -13.36 1.21
N LYS A 581 5.50 -14.39 0.54
CA LYS A 581 6.42 -14.31 -0.60
C LYS A 581 5.80 -14.90 -1.86
N LYS A 582 5.99 -14.23 -3.00
CA LYS A 582 5.69 -14.77 -4.33
C LYS A 582 6.77 -14.30 -5.32
N GLY A 583 7.66 -15.21 -5.71
CA GLY A 583 8.88 -14.86 -6.44
C GLY A 583 9.78 -13.92 -5.62
N GLY A 584 10.20 -12.80 -6.21
CA GLY A 584 10.95 -11.73 -5.52
C GLY A 584 10.10 -10.68 -4.81
N LYS A 585 8.76 -10.84 -4.76
CA LYS A 585 7.83 -9.87 -4.16
C LYS A 585 7.38 -10.34 -2.77
N TYR A 586 7.19 -9.39 -1.87
CA TYR A 586 6.73 -9.60 -0.50
C TYR A 586 5.43 -8.85 -0.22
N LYS A 587 4.53 -9.46 0.57
CA LYS A 587 3.32 -8.85 1.10
C LYS A 587 3.19 -9.17 2.58
N PHE A 588 2.52 -8.29 3.31
CA PHE A 588 2.27 -8.40 4.72
C PHE A 588 0.76 -8.53 4.90
N GLU A 589 0.34 -9.66 5.47
CA GLU A 589 -1.03 -9.89 5.89
C GLU A 589 -1.16 -9.46 7.35
N HIS A 590 -1.95 -8.42 7.60
CA HIS A 590 -2.20 -7.91 8.95
C HIS A 590 -3.69 -7.79 9.23
N LEU A 591 -4.01 -7.66 10.52
CA LEU A 591 -5.38 -7.44 10.97
C LEU A 591 -5.75 -5.97 10.71
N LYS A 592 -6.83 -5.73 9.95
CA LYS A 592 -7.42 -4.42 9.76
C LYS A 592 -8.71 -4.36 10.57
N PRO A 593 -8.82 -3.42 11.53
CA PRO A 593 -10.06 -3.25 12.29
C PRO A 593 -11.19 -2.92 11.32
N GLY A 594 -12.30 -3.65 11.40
CA GLY A 594 -13.52 -3.33 10.68
C GLY A 594 -14.62 -2.90 11.65
N VAL A 595 -15.65 -2.23 11.11
CA VAL A 595 -16.82 -1.78 11.90
C VAL A 595 -17.57 -2.97 12.51
N MET A 596 -17.52 -4.15 11.86
CA MET A 596 -18.25 -5.35 12.29
C MET A 596 -17.36 -6.59 12.44
N TRP A 597 -16.20 -6.66 11.78
CA TRP A 597 -15.22 -7.73 11.96
C TRP A 597 -13.83 -7.25 11.59
N ASP A 598 -12.83 -7.81 12.26
CA ASP A 598 -11.45 -7.66 11.86
C ASP A 598 -11.20 -8.46 10.57
N SER A 599 -10.68 -7.78 9.56
CA SER A 599 -10.38 -8.39 8.25
C SER A 599 -8.89 -8.51 8.08
N ARG A 600 -8.42 -9.65 7.56
CA ARG A 600 -7.02 -9.79 7.16
C ARG A 600 -6.81 -9.15 5.80
N VAL A 601 -5.91 -8.18 5.73
CA VAL A 601 -5.59 -7.47 4.48
C VAL A 601 -4.14 -7.72 4.12
N ARG A 602 -3.91 -8.08 2.85
CA ARG A 602 -2.59 -8.36 2.28
C ARG A 602 -2.11 -7.14 1.50
N VAL A 603 -1.15 -6.42 2.06
CA VAL A 603 -0.62 -5.18 1.49
C VAL A 603 0.88 -5.30 1.24
N PRO A 604 1.45 -4.62 0.23
CA PRO A 604 2.90 -4.45 0.17
C PRO A 604 3.39 -3.62 1.36
N PHE A 605 4.70 -3.60 1.60
CA PHE A 605 5.28 -2.94 2.78
C PHE A 605 4.94 -1.43 2.84
N GLU A 606 4.90 -0.78 1.68
CA GLU A 606 4.61 0.65 1.47
C GLU A 606 3.18 1.03 1.82
N ASP A 607 2.29 0.05 1.89
CA ASP A 607 0.86 0.25 2.18
C ASP A 607 0.50 -0.20 3.61
N LEU A 608 1.46 -0.74 4.37
CA LEU A 608 1.25 -1.04 5.78
C LEU A 608 0.89 0.24 6.57
N PRO A 609 0.03 0.16 7.59
CA PRO A 609 -0.16 1.23 8.57
C PRO A 609 1.19 1.69 9.15
N SER A 610 1.33 2.99 9.43
CA SER A 610 2.59 3.59 9.88
C SER A 610 3.19 2.89 11.11
N HIS A 611 2.36 2.53 12.09
CA HIS A 611 2.80 1.82 13.29
C HIS A 611 3.33 0.41 12.99
N LEU A 612 2.70 -0.33 12.05
CA LEU A 612 3.21 -1.64 11.62
C LEU A 612 4.49 -1.49 10.80
N LYS A 613 4.60 -0.46 9.95
CA LYS A 613 5.85 -0.16 9.24
C LYS A 613 6.99 0.11 10.20
N THR A 614 6.78 0.93 11.24
CA THR A 614 7.79 1.23 12.26
C THR A 614 8.23 -0.04 12.97
N TYR A 615 7.25 -0.86 13.39
CA TYR A 615 7.54 -2.15 14.02
C TYR A 615 8.35 -3.08 13.12
N VAL A 616 7.90 -3.31 11.88
CA VAL A 616 8.58 -4.17 10.91
C VAL A 616 9.98 -3.64 10.58
N LYS A 617 10.19 -2.32 10.49
CA LYS A 617 11.52 -1.72 10.31
C LYS A 617 12.45 -1.99 11.49
N SER A 618 11.95 -1.86 12.71
CA SER A 618 12.75 -2.12 13.91
C SER A 618 13.24 -3.57 13.97
N LEU A 619 12.39 -4.52 13.56
CA LEU A 619 12.77 -5.92 13.47
C LEU A 619 13.89 -6.14 12.45
N VAL A 620 13.80 -5.48 11.28
CA VAL A 620 14.86 -5.55 10.26
C VAL A 620 16.16 -4.90 10.74
N GLN A 621 16.10 -3.86 11.57
CA GLN A 621 17.28 -3.24 12.15
C GLN A 621 17.94 -4.14 13.20
N GLY A 622 17.15 -4.87 13.99
CA GLY A 622 17.66 -5.83 14.97
C GLY A 622 18.08 -7.18 14.39
N ALA A 623 17.49 -7.59 13.26
CA ALA A 623 17.71 -8.87 12.58
C ALA A 623 17.85 -8.66 11.06
N PRO A 624 19.02 -8.17 10.58
CA PRO A 624 19.24 -7.86 9.17
C PRO A 624 19.28 -9.11 8.26
N ASP A 625 19.38 -10.29 8.84
CA ASP A 625 19.43 -11.61 8.20
C ASP A 625 18.06 -12.15 7.76
N LEU A 626 16.96 -11.48 8.14
CA LEU A 626 15.62 -11.88 7.73
C LEU A 626 15.51 -11.94 6.19
N PRO A 627 14.91 -13.00 5.61
CA PRO A 627 14.91 -13.24 4.15
C PRO A 627 14.20 -12.13 3.34
N TRP A 628 13.39 -11.31 4.01
CA TRP A 628 12.67 -10.16 3.45
C TRP A 628 13.25 -8.80 3.88
N ALA A 629 14.27 -8.75 4.75
CA ALA A 629 14.95 -7.53 5.18
C ALA A 629 15.57 -6.79 3.98
N SER A 630 16.20 -7.52 3.06
CA SER A 630 16.80 -6.96 1.84
C SER A 630 15.78 -6.31 0.91
N ALA A 631 14.55 -6.84 0.84
CA ALA A 631 13.48 -6.26 0.05
C ALA A 631 13.02 -4.92 0.64
N ILE A 632 12.87 -4.82 1.96
CA ILE A 632 12.56 -3.55 2.64
C ILE A 632 13.73 -2.57 2.56
N GLY A 633 14.97 -3.05 2.69
CA GLY A 633 16.17 -2.25 2.53
C GLY A 633 16.29 -1.64 1.12
N ARG A 634 15.81 -2.33 0.08
CA ARG A 634 15.73 -1.77 -1.28
C ARG A 634 14.63 -0.72 -1.44
N LEU A 635 13.52 -0.84 -0.69
CA LEU A 635 12.46 0.19 -0.68
C LEU A 635 12.89 1.49 -0.01
N ARG A 636 13.85 1.43 0.95
CA ARG A 636 14.51 2.64 1.48
C ARG A 636 15.17 3.49 0.39
N LYS A 637 15.56 2.92 -0.75
CA LYS A 637 16.23 3.64 -1.83
C LYS A 637 15.30 4.25 -2.87
N ARG A 638 14.00 3.92 -2.89
CA ARG A 638 13.08 4.31 -3.99
C ARG A 638 11.92 5.21 -3.61
N ALA A 639 11.51 5.23 -2.34
CA ALA A 639 10.60 6.26 -1.86
C ALA A 639 11.45 7.36 -1.21
N PRO A 640 11.48 8.62 -1.71
CA PRO A 640 11.93 9.72 -0.88
C PRO A 640 11.10 9.63 0.40
N PRO A 641 11.75 9.52 1.57
CA PRO A 641 11.01 9.24 2.78
C PRO A 641 9.96 10.34 2.93
N ASN A 642 8.71 9.96 3.23
CA ASN A 642 7.77 10.82 3.96
C ASN A 642 8.37 11.06 5.37
N GLN A 643 9.56 11.66 5.41
CA GLN A 643 10.15 12.24 6.59
C GLN A 643 9.30 13.47 6.82
N GLU A 644 8.48 13.40 7.86
CA GLU A 644 7.85 14.60 8.42
C GLU A 644 8.94 15.68 8.53
N PRO A 645 8.64 16.92 8.13
CA PRO A 645 9.60 18.02 8.21
C PRO A 645 10.23 18.03 9.59
N ARG A 646 11.56 17.94 9.63
CA ARG A 646 12.24 17.97 10.92
C ARG A 646 12.20 19.40 11.42
N VAL A 647 11.58 19.59 12.59
CA VAL A 647 11.41 20.92 13.19
C VAL A 647 12.54 21.20 14.16
N VAL A 648 13.17 22.37 14.02
CA VAL A 648 14.28 22.82 14.85
C VAL A 648 13.94 24.22 15.34
N ASN A 649 14.02 24.44 16.66
CA ASN A 649 13.72 25.74 17.24
C ASN A 649 15.03 26.49 17.49
N TYR A 650 15.28 27.56 16.73
CA TYR A 650 16.37 28.48 17.01
C TYR A 650 15.93 29.43 18.13
N PRO A 651 16.59 29.43 19.31
CA PRO A 651 16.16 30.21 20.46
C PRO A 651 16.40 31.73 20.29
N GLY A 652 17.11 32.14 19.24
CA GLY A 652 17.54 33.53 19.07
C GLY A 652 18.79 33.86 19.87
N GLU A 653 19.41 34.99 19.56
CA GLU A 653 20.41 35.60 20.42
C GLU A 653 19.74 36.59 21.37
N THR A 654 20.33 36.79 22.53
CA THR A 654 19.85 37.78 23.51
C THR A 654 20.93 38.80 23.84
N ILE A 655 20.51 39.98 24.28
CA ILE A 655 21.37 41.08 24.68
C ILE A 655 21.08 41.35 26.15
N ARG A 656 22.12 41.38 26.98
CA ARG A 656 22.03 41.74 28.39
C ARG A 656 22.80 43.02 28.64
N LEU A 657 22.17 43.95 29.36
CA LEU A 657 22.85 45.14 29.85
C LEU A 657 23.31 44.86 31.27
N MET A 658 24.62 44.90 31.51
CA MET A 658 25.21 44.66 32.82
C MET A 658 26.12 45.82 33.22
N LYS A 659 26.24 46.06 34.53
CA LYS A 659 27.16 47.06 35.06
C LYS A 659 28.53 46.41 35.25
N ALA A 660 29.55 46.91 34.56
CA ALA A 660 30.93 46.50 34.71
C ALA A 660 31.50 46.98 36.06
N ARG A 661 32.67 46.43 36.44
CA ARG A 661 33.33 46.76 37.73
C ARG A 661 33.73 48.22 37.85
N ASP A 662 33.99 48.89 36.74
CA ASP A 662 34.30 50.33 36.67
C ASP A 662 33.04 51.23 36.78
N GLY A 663 31.87 50.63 36.93
CA GLY A 663 30.59 51.30 37.04
C GLY A 663 29.96 51.69 35.70
N THR A 664 30.59 51.38 34.56
CA THR A 664 30.01 51.61 33.23
C THR A 664 29.07 50.47 32.84
N TYR A 665 28.16 50.72 31.89
CA TYR A 665 27.25 49.70 31.39
C TYR A 665 27.76 49.09 30.07
N VAL A 666 27.74 47.76 30.00
CA VAL A 666 28.17 46.99 28.83
C VAL A 666 27.07 46.03 28.37
N PHE A 667 27.05 45.79 27.06
CA PHE A 667 26.11 44.91 26.40
C PHE A 667 26.78 43.55 26.15
N HIS A 668 26.29 42.54 26.84
CA HIS A 668 26.67 41.15 26.61
C HIS A 668 25.73 40.56 25.56
N MET A 669 26.28 40.28 24.37
CA MET A 669 25.57 39.60 23.30
C MET A 669 25.71 38.09 23.56
N MET A 670 24.65 37.50 24.07
CA MET A 670 24.57 36.09 24.40
C MET A 670 24.21 35.31 23.13
N PRO A 671 25.10 34.43 22.65
CA PRO A 671 24.82 33.60 21.49
C PRO A 671 23.68 32.62 21.78
N ALA A 672 23.03 32.12 20.73
CA ALA A 672 21.95 31.15 20.84
C ALA A 672 22.37 29.83 21.51
N GLN A 673 23.68 29.55 21.55
CA GLN A 673 24.27 28.40 22.22
C GLN A 673 25.22 28.84 23.31
N THR A 674 25.14 28.15 24.45
CA THR A 674 25.95 28.41 25.65
C THR A 674 27.45 28.24 25.42
N ASN A 675 27.86 27.47 24.40
CA ASN A 675 29.26 27.12 24.17
C ASN A 675 30.02 28.16 23.31
N GLN A 676 29.33 29.18 22.81
CA GLN A 676 29.97 30.25 22.04
C GLN A 676 30.42 31.38 22.96
N ALA A 677 31.56 32.00 22.65
CA ALA A 677 32.10 33.10 23.44
C ALA A 677 31.12 34.28 23.48
N ILE A 678 30.83 34.76 24.70
CA ILE A 678 29.99 35.94 24.93
C ILE A 678 30.73 37.16 24.39
N GLN A 679 30.08 37.94 23.52
CA GLN A 679 30.66 39.20 23.04
C GLN A 679 30.24 40.33 23.98
N VAL A 680 31.21 41.05 24.52
CA VAL A 680 30.97 42.22 25.38
C VAL A 680 31.27 43.48 24.59
N ARG A 681 30.29 44.39 24.49
CA ARG A 681 30.43 45.65 23.76
C ARG A 681 29.94 46.82 24.59
N SER A 682 30.68 47.93 24.56
CA SER A 682 30.16 49.22 25.04
C SER A 682 29.08 49.73 24.08
N TRP A 683 28.27 50.71 24.52
CA TRP A 683 27.28 51.36 23.66
C TRP A 683 27.87 51.84 22.34
N SER A 684 29.05 52.50 22.39
CA SER A 684 29.74 53.03 21.20
C SER A 684 30.11 51.96 20.18
N ARG A 685 30.45 50.75 20.63
CA ARG A 685 30.88 49.61 19.80
C ARG A 685 29.73 48.70 19.33
N LEU A 686 28.49 49.00 19.71
CA LEU A 686 27.33 48.30 19.17
C LEU A 686 27.12 48.64 17.68
N PRO A 687 26.70 47.68 16.85
CA PRO A 687 26.21 47.95 15.50
C PRO A 687 25.06 48.97 15.50
N ASP A 688 24.98 49.83 14.48
CA ASP A 688 24.03 50.94 14.47
C ASP A 688 22.57 50.51 14.33
N ASP A 689 22.32 49.39 13.65
CA ASP A 689 21.02 48.73 13.58
C ASP A 689 20.56 48.20 14.96
N VAL A 690 21.50 47.64 15.73
CA VAL A 690 21.26 47.22 17.11
C VAL A 690 20.98 48.42 18.01
N LYS A 691 21.79 49.50 17.91
CA LYS A 691 21.53 50.76 18.63
C LYS A 691 20.15 51.33 18.30
N ALA A 692 19.81 51.39 17.01
CA ALA A 692 18.53 51.92 16.54
C ALA A 692 17.33 51.09 17.03
N HIS A 693 17.48 49.77 17.13
CA HIS A 693 16.44 48.91 17.68
C HIS A 693 16.32 49.04 19.20
N ILE A 694 17.46 49.09 19.90
CA ILE A 694 17.50 49.27 21.36
C ILE A 694 16.86 50.62 21.73
N ARG A 695 17.21 51.71 21.04
CA ARG A 695 16.59 53.04 21.24
C ARG A 695 15.08 53.02 21.02
N ARG A 696 14.59 52.28 20.02
CA ARG A 696 13.16 52.21 19.71
C ARG A 696 12.35 51.43 20.75
N ASN A 697 12.92 50.37 21.32
CA ASN A 697 12.20 49.49 22.24
C ASN A 697 12.49 49.78 23.73
N MET A 698 13.52 50.57 24.03
CA MET A 698 13.95 50.85 25.40
C MET A 698 14.15 52.35 25.57
N ARG A 699 13.18 53.00 26.22
CA ARG A 699 13.32 54.41 26.60
C ARG A 699 14.45 54.54 27.62
N ASN A 700 15.20 55.64 27.58
CA ASN A 700 16.28 55.96 28.52
C ASN A 700 17.53 55.04 28.48
N VAL A 701 17.56 54.01 27.64
CA VAL A 701 18.72 53.08 27.56
C VAL A 701 20.01 53.78 27.17
N TYR A 702 19.94 54.82 26.33
CA TYR A 702 21.09 55.63 25.95
C TYR A 702 21.68 56.33 27.17
N ASP A 703 20.83 56.98 27.98
CA ASP A 703 21.25 57.69 29.18
C ASP A 703 21.82 56.72 30.22
N VAL A 704 21.15 55.58 30.43
CA VAL A 704 21.65 54.52 31.33
C VAL A 704 23.02 54.04 30.86
N ALA A 705 23.18 53.73 29.57
CA ALA A 705 24.41 53.19 29.02
C ALA A 705 25.62 54.14 29.12
N HIS A 706 25.40 55.47 29.18
CA HIS A 706 26.46 56.47 29.37
C HIS A 706 26.60 56.96 30.82
N SER A 707 25.73 56.51 31.72
CA SER A 707 25.74 56.90 33.13
C SER A 707 26.54 55.94 34.00
N ARG A 708 26.77 56.35 35.25
CA ARG A 708 27.27 55.48 36.33
C ARG A 708 26.19 55.13 37.36
N MET A 709 24.91 55.33 37.03
CA MET A 709 23.79 55.14 37.96
C MET A 709 23.72 53.70 38.47
N SER A 710 23.20 53.50 39.69
CA SER A 710 23.02 52.17 40.27
C SER A 710 22.06 51.30 39.45
N ILE A 711 22.13 49.98 39.61
CA ILE A 711 21.22 49.03 38.92
C ILE A 711 19.76 49.35 39.29
N ALA A 712 19.50 49.74 40.54
CA ALA A 712 18.17 50.13 41.01
C ALA A 712 17.64 51.37 40.29
N GLU A 713 18.47 52.42 40.13
CA GLU A 713 18.10 53.63 39.39
C GLU A 713 17.85 53.35 37.90
N ALA A 714 18.68 52.49 37.28
CA ALA A 714 18.48 52.09 35.89
C ALA A 714 17.15 51.34 35.69
N ARG A 715 16.81 50.43 36.61
CA ARG A 715 15.52 49.73 36.63
C ARG A 715 14.34 50.68 36.89
N ALA A 716 14.51 51.68 37.75
CA ALA A 716 13.50 52.73 37.99
C ALA A 716 13.21 53.55 36.73
N ARG A 717 14.20 53.69 35.81
CA ARG A 717 14.03 54.26 34.47
C ARG A 717 13.47 53.29 33.42
N GLN A 718 12.96 52.14 33.85
CA GLN A 718 12.40 51.08 33.01
C GLN A 718 13.42 50.39 32.08
N VAL A 719 14.71 50.43 32.43
CA VAL A 719 15.76 49.68 31.72
C VAL A 719 16.02 48.36 32.46
N ARG A 720 15.89 47.24 31.75
CA ARG A 720 16.20 45.91 32.26
C ARG A 720 17.71 45.76 32.31
N VAL A 721 18.24 45.74 33.53
CA VAL A 721 19.65 45.53 33.80
C VAL A 721 19.80 44.19 34.53
N ALA A 722 20.64 43.33 33.99
CA ALA A 722 20.98 42.05 34.58
C ALA A 722 22.07 42.23 35.65
N GLU A 723 21.90 41.59 36.81
CA GLU A 723 22.91 41.61 37.87
C GLU A 723 24.06 40.64 37.58
N ASN A 724 23.78 39.52 36.94
CA ASN A 724 24.74 38.48 36.60
C ASN A 724 24.37 37.78 35.28
N TYR A 725 25.21 36.84 34.83
CA TYR A 725 25.00 36.06 33.60
C TYR A 725 23.86 35.02 33.71
N GLU A 726 23.26 34.84 34.88
CA GLU A 726 22.16 33.89 35.10
C GLU A 726 20.81 34.60 35.21
N ASP A 727 20.79 35.94 35.13
CA ASP A 727 19.57 36.74 35.15
C ASP A 727 18.89 36.70 33.77
N PHE A 728 18.10 35.65 33.55
CA PHE A 728 17.30 35.47 32.33
C PHE A 728 16.06 36.36 32.27
N ASN A 729 15.67 37.02 33.37
CA ASN A 729 14.50 37.88 33.41
C ASN A 729 14.81 39.29 32.85
N ASN A 730 16.07 39.72 32.95
CA ASN A 730 16.53 41.01 32.47
C ASN A 730 17.28 40.92 31.13
N VAL A 731 16.71 40.19 30.17
CA VAL A 731 17.28 40.02 28.82
C VAL A 731 16.43 40.71 27.76
N TYR A 732 17.11 41.11 26.67
CA TYR A 732 16.50 41.65 25.48
C TYR A 732 16.70 40.72 24.30
N ALA A 733 15.70 40.57 23.43
CA ALA A 733 15.86 39.81 22.20
C ALA A 733 16.78 40.56 21.22
N HIS A 734 17.68 39.85 20.55
CA HIS A 734 18.51 40.46 19.52
C HIS A 734 17.65 40.88 18.30
N PRO A 735 17.77 42.12 17.79
CA PRO A 735 16.90 42.64 16.72
C PRO A 735 16.89 41.81 15.45
N ILE A 736 18.07 41.34 15.05
CA ILE A 736 18.31 40.69 13.76
C ILE A 736 18.23 39.16 13.89
N ARG A 737 18.57 38.64 15.06
CA ARG A 737 18.82 37.22 15.31
C ARG A 737 17.77 36.71 16.30
N LYS A 738 16.51 36.88 15.92
CA LYS A 738 15.34 36.53 16.74
C LYS A 738 15.15 35.02 16.83
N ALA A 739 14.36 34.58 17.81
CA ALA A 739 13.89 33.21 17.87
C ALA A 739 13.04 32.88 16.63
N GLU A 740 13.24 31.71 16.03
CA GLU A 740 12.50 31.24 14.86
C GLU A 740 12.47 29.72 14.78
N THR A 741 11.45 29.19 14.11
CA THR A 741 11.32 27.75 13.85
C THR A 741 11.82 27.44 12.46
N ILE A 742 12.68 26.43 12.32
CA ILE A 742 13.27 26.00 11.06
C ILE A 742 12.75 24.60 10.73
N TYR A 743 12.07 24.48 9.60
CA TYR A 743 11.62 23.21 9.05
C TYR A 743 12.66 22.72 8.05
N ILE A 744 13.23 21.55 8.29
CA ILE A 744 14.16 20.87 7.39
C ILE A 744 13.34 19.87 6.58
N ILE A 745 13.15 20.17 5.30
CA ILE A 745 12.28 19.44 4.39
C ILE A 745 13.16 18.72 3.35
N PRO A 746 13.01 17.40 3.18
CA PRO A 746 13.66 16.71 2.08
C PRO A 746 13.01 17.13 0.75
N ASP A 747 13.84 17.60 -0.19
CA ASP A 747 13.41 17.86 -1.56
C ASP A 747 13.40 16.56 -2.39
N SER A 748 12.66 16.59 -3.49
CA SER A 748 12.58 15.55 -4.53
C SER A 748 13.94 15.05 -5.03
N THR A 749 14.97 15.88 -4.95
CA THR A 749 16.35 15.58 -5.37
C THR A 749 17.19 14.86 -4.30
N HIS A 750 16.58 14.44 -3.17
CA HIS A 750 17.29 13.94 -1.98
C HIS A 750 18.23 14.97 -1.32
N THR A 751 18.07 16.25 -1.66
CA THR A 751 18.67 17.36 -0.90
C THR A 751 17.72 17.82 0.20
N TYR A 752 18.19 18.66 1.10
CA TYR A 752 17.37 19.24 2.17
C TYR A 752 17.26 20.74 1.94
N VAL A 753 16.04 21.25 1.98
CA VAL A 753 15.74 22.68 2.00
C VAL A 753 15.28 23.09 3.38
N PHE A 754 15.57 24.33 3.74
CA PHE A 754 15.35 24.90 5.06
C PHE A 754 14.31 26.00 4.94
N GLN A 755 13.14 25.77 5.54
CA GLN A 755 12.06 26.73 5.56
C GLN A 755 11.96 27.38 6.94
N ARG A 756 12.14 28.70 6.99
CA ARG A 756 12.13 29.46 8.25
C ARG A 756 10.73 29.97 8.55
N GLN A 757 10.34 29.98 9.83
CA GLN A 757 9.14 30.64 10.32
C GLN A 757 9.54 31.79 11.24
N VAL A 758 9.41 33.01 10.73
CA VAL A 758 9.84 34.24 11.41
C VAL A 758 8.60 35.05 11.80
N ASN A 759 8.42 35.32 13.09
CA ASN A 759 7.23 35.99 13.62
C ASN A 759 5.91 35.34 13.15
N GLY A 760 5.87 34.01 13.15
CA GLY A 760 4.70 33.22 12.73
C GLY A 760 4.52 33.08 11.21
N ARG A 761 5.29 33.80 10.38
CA ARG A 761 5.19 33.73 8.91
C ARG A 761 6.23 32.77 8.34
N LEU A 762 5.78 31.82 7.51
CA LEU A 762 6.66 30.93 6.76
C LEU A 762 7.33 31.68 5.60
N GLN A 763 8.66 31.58 5.52
CA GLN A 763 9.45 32.08 4.41
C GLN A 763 9.53 31.03 3.30
N ALA A 764 10.06 31.42 2.13
CA ALA A 764 10.37 30.46 1.07
C ALA A 764 11.46 29.48 1.56
N PRO A 765 11.37 28.19 1.20
CA PRO A 765 12.42 27.23 1.49
C PRO A 765 13.70 27.60 0.74
N VAL A 766 14.84 27.56 1.43
CA VAL A 766 16.15 27.88 0.86
C VAL A 766 17.17 26.76 1.15
N PRO A 767 18.18 26.55 0.29
CA PRO A 767 19.27 25.63 0.61
C PRO A 767 20.09 26.13 1.82
N TYR A 768 20.82 25.21 2.45
CA TYR A 768 21.58 25.49 3.68
C TYR A 768 22.53 26.69 3.56
N ASN A 769 23.24 26.81 2.44
CA ASN A 769 24.21 27.88 2.18
C ASN A 769 23.57 29.27 2.00
N GLN A 770 22.26 29.34 1.77
CA GLN A 770 21.50 30.59 1.67
C GLN A 770 20.85 30.99 3.01
N LEU A 771 20.96 30.18 4.06
CA LEU A 771 20.54 30.59 5.39
C LEU A 771 21.45 31.70 5.94
N PRO A 772 20.94 32.62 6.77
CA PRO A 772 21.76 33.51 7.57
C PRO A 772 22.87 32.76 8.32
N GLU A 773 24.08 33.34 8.35
CA GLU A 773 25.28 32.70 8.91
C GLU A 773 25.09 32.22 10.36
N ASN A 774 24.38 32.99 11.18
CA ASN A 774 24.09 32.61 12.56
C ASN A 774 23.24 31.32 12.66
N LEU A 775 22.30 31.12 11.72
CA LEU A 775 21.50 29.90 11.65
C LEU A 775 22.31 28.73 11.13
N GLN A 776 23.18 28.96 10.14
CA GLN A 776 24.11 27.93 9.66
C GLN A 776 24.96 27.43 10.84
N ARG A 777 25.64 28.34 11.55
CA ARG A 777 26.46 27.98 12.70
C ARG A 777 25.66 27.23 13.77
N TYR A 778 24.44 27.67 14.08
CA TYR A 778 23.54 27.01 15.03
C TYR A 778 23.12 25.61 14.60
N LEU A 779 22.66 25.44 13.37
CA LEU A 779 22.24 24.13 12.83
C LEU A 779 23.42 23.15 12.72
N TRP A 780 24.62 23.66 12.45
CA TRP A 780 25.83 22.83 12.39
C TRP A 780 26.27 22.31 13.76
N SER A 781 26.04 23.08 14.81
CA SER A 781 26.45 22.74 16.17
C SER A 781 25.48 21.78 16.84
N GLU A 782 24.23 21.73 16.40
CA GLU A 782 23.27 20.69 16.76
C GLU A 782 23.66 19.33 16.16
N ASP A 783 24.21 18.42 16.99
CA ASP A 783 24.70 17.09 16.53
C ASP A 783 23.63 16.31 15.77
N SER A 784 22.38 16.45 16.22
CA SER A 784 21.25 15.77 15.64
C SER A 784 21.00 16.19 14.18
N ILE A 785 21.35 17.43 13.82
CA ILE A 785 21.19 18.03 12.48
C ILE A 785 22.48 17.96 11.68
N ARG A 786 23.65 18.04 12.35
CA ARG A 786 24.97 17.97 11.70
C ARG A 786 25.10 16.75 10.79
N SER A 787 24.58 15.59 11.20
CA SER A 787 24.57 14.37 10.36
C SER A 787 23.78 14.55 9.05
N VAL A 788 22.64 15.24 9.12
CA VAL A 788 21.79 15.57 7.97
C VAL A 788 22.54 16.53 7.04
N ILE A 789 23.14 17.59 7.56
CA ILE A 789 23.88 18.56 6.75
C ILE A 789 25.14 17.92 6.15
N SER A 790 25.84 17.07 6.91
CA SER A 790 27.05 16.37 6.42
C SER A 790 26.72 15.40 5.29
N SER A 791 25.52 14.80 5.30
CA SER A 791 25.07 13.91 4.23
C SER A 791 24.77 14.62 2.91
N LEU A 792 24.63 15.95 2.91
CA LEU A 792 24.39 16.77 1.70
C LEU A 792 25.61 16.88 0.77
N GLY A 793 26.74 16.25 1.12
CA GLY A 793 27.82 15.91 0.19
C GLY A 793 28.25 17.05 -0.74
N GLY A 794 29.09 17.97 -0.26
CA GLY A 794 29.72 18.95 -1.15
C GLY A 794 30.42 20.14 -0.50
N HIS A 795 30.08 20.51 0.73
CA HIS A 795 30.72 21.64 1.39
C HIS A 795 31.77 21.20 2.40
N ARG A 796 33.04 21.22 1.97
CA ARG A 796 34.17 21.44 2.88
C ARG A 796 33.99 22.84 3.46
N PHE A 797 33.34 22.96 4.62
CA PHE A 797 33.44 24.18 5.41
C PHE A 797 34.92 24.34 5.77
N ARG A 798 35.60 25.35 5.21
CA ARG A 798 36.89 25.78 5.74
C ARG A 798 36.63 26.20 7.19
N LYS A 799 37.31 25.50 8.11
CA LYS A 799 37.30 25.80 9.54
C LYS A 799 37.65 27.25 9.81
#